data_AF-A0A530AIV0-F1
#
_entry.id   AF-A0A530AIV0-F1
#
_cell.length_a   1.000
_cell.length_b   1.000
_cell.length_c   1.000
_cell.angle_alpha   90.00
_cell.angle_beta   90.00
_cell.angle_gamma   90.00
#
_symmetry.space_group_name_H-M   'P 1'
#
loop_
_entity.id
_entity.type
_entity.pdbx_description
1 polymer ?
#
loop_
_entity_poly.entity_id
_entity_poly.type
_entity_poly.pdbx_seq_one_letter_code
_entity_poly.pdbx_strand_id
1 'polypeptide(L)'
;METSSETGDAAGISAAPVIEVVADIAASFTYASFQNAIPVIRSIALNNPTQQGFEKCTLELTSNPPFLRAKSWTIDRIVAGDRLPLSDRKIDLDAGYLAGLNEAERGEITLRLTSGGAVLAEQRVAVRLLARDEWGGVVDMAQLLAAFVMPNDPAIAGLLRSAAELLAAHGHPSSLDGYQSGNPQRAFMLAAAIYSAIAGLSLHYAEPPASFESRGQKIRRPSIITAEKLATCLDTSLLFASALEATGLHPVVLMFQGHAAVGVWMTQRTLANAIEPDAMEVRKALASRELIVFETTGVTHRPAMTLEAAQHAIEQRLDETQVATFVAAIDIRRSRSGGITPLASHEPTRRSVDAEAATEIALPLPAAPAVVALPVEIVEVKPTTAAGRIDRWQKKLLDLTLRNRLLNFPDSKKTIPFLCTDVGYLEDRLMAGASIRLISLPEQNPLGERDAVLYREVHGRDLQRGFAAEALLRDELPSTLDGRQLESRLIDLYRQVRNDFAEGGANTLFLAVGFLRWKKKAEDERSYRAPLLLVPVKIERRSATSHFTLRFHEDEPRFNATLLQFLERDFELKLPQFSGELPEDESGVDVPRLLGLMRQAVRDVPGMEVVDETALSTFSFAKFLMWKDLVERTDALRENRVVRHLIDTPEIAFEGNGASFRDERELDRHYAPSDMVLLLPADSSQTAASLAAAEGRDFVIIGPPGTGKSQTIANMIANCLSVGKTVLFVAEKTAALDVVYRRLREHGLGAHCLELHSSKADRRNFLTQLRISWESGVRVDAAEWIAINERLRVRRDELNAYVEALHRHHVNGLTPYLALGIALKNKRQHAPRLSWPSRDSHDEANRLALEHIAAETGLAFQSVEMRSVLRLIDVTEWTSGWQDNLLEGAKTLKNASEVLATAL
;
A
#
# COMPACT_ATOMS: atom_id res chain seq x y z
N MET A 1 6.09 37.29 29.94
CA MET A 1 6.57 38.24 30.95
C MET A 1 5.39 38.50 31.88
N GLU A 2 5.61 38.48 33.20
CA GLU A 2 4.65 38.23 34.31
C GLU A 2 4.46 36.73 34.61
N THR A 3 5.37 36.12 35.39
CA THR A 3 5.46 36.00 36.87
C THR A 3 4.61 34.87 37.45
N SER A 4 5.25 33.71 37.69
CA SER A 4 4.79 32.65 38.61
C SER A 4 6.03 31.89 39.07
N SER A 5 6.74 32.41 40.07
CA SER A 5 6.76 31.88 41.44
C SER A 5 7.34 30.47 41.54
N GLU A 6 8.68 30.39 41.60
CA GLU A 6 9.37 29.32 42.32
C GLU A 6 8.90 29.36 43.78
N THR A 7 8.06 28.40 44.16
CA THR A 7 7.87 28.01 45.55
C THR A 7 8.62 26.71 45.77
N GLY A 8 9.69 26.81 46.54
CA GLY A 8 10.24 25.67 47.27
C GLY A 8 9.29 25.19 48.36
N ASP A 9 9.79 24.21 49.13
CA ASP A 9 9.16 23.43 50.21
C ASP A 9 8.27 22.27 49.74
N ALA A 10 8.33 21.06 50.30
CA ALA A 10 8.90 20.62 51.56
C ALA A 10 9.35 19.15 51.46
N ALA A 11 10.40 18.78 52.18
CA ALA A 11 10.67 17.39 52.52
C ALA A 11 9.49 16.84 53.34
N GLY A 12 8.59 16.14 52.66
CA GLY A 12 7.44 15.48 53.26
C GLY A 12 7.88 14.32 54.15
N ILE A 13 7.57 14.43 55.43
CA ILE A 13 7.55 13.33 56.39
C ILE A 13 6.72 12.21 55.75
N SER A 14 7.34 11.06 55.46
CA SER A 14 6.64 9.88 54.94
C SER A 14 5.61 9.42 55.97
N ALA A 15 4.34 9.76 55.76
CA ALA A 15 3.23 9.16 56.50
C ALA A 15 3.28 7.63 56.32
N ALA A 16 2.95 6.89 57.37
CA ALA A 16 2.80 5.44 57.27
C ALA A 16 1.77 5.10 56.16
N PRO A 17 1.94 4.03 55.38
CA PRO A 17 0.97 3.66 54.35
C PRO A 17 -0.40 3.44 55.02
N VAL A 18 -1.42 4.13 54.53
CA VAL A 18 -2.82 4.01 54.95
C VAL A 18 -3.62 3.42 53.79
N ILE A 19 -4.71 2.72 54.08
CA ILE A 19 -5.64 2.27 53.05
C ILE A 19 -6.27 3.48 52.34
N GLU A 20 -6.50 3.37 51.03
CA GLU A 20 -7.00 4.46 50.20
C GLU A 20 -8.28 4.05 49.47
N VAL A 21 -9.24 4.98 49.43
CA VAL A 21 -10.38 4.88 48.51
C VAL A 21 -9.99 5.63 47.24
N VAL A 22 -10.07 4.94 46.10
CA VAL A 22 -9.77 5.50 44.77
C VAL A 22 -11.05 5.48 43.96
N ALA A 23 -11.76 6.60 43.91
CA ALA A 23 -12.96 6.78 43.11
C ALA A 23 -12.79 7.83 42.01
N ASP A 24 -13.25 7.51 40.81
CA ASP A 24 -13.45 8.43 39.69
C ASP A 24 -14.93 8.81 39.64
N ILE A 25 -15.23 10.04 40.07
CA ILE A 25 -16.57 10.59 40.22
C ILE A 25 -16.72 11.74 39.21
N ALA A 26 -17.88 11.81 38.55
CA ALA A 26 -18.17 12.93 37.64
C ALA A 26 -18.13 14.28 38.39
N ALA A 27 -17.44 15.27 37.80
CA ALA A 27 -17.21 16.55 38.45
C ALA A 27 -18.45 17.44 38.55
N SER A 28 -19.42 17.24 37.64
CA SER A 28 -20.63 18.05 37.53
C SER A 28 -21.87 17.17 37.28
N PHE A 29 -23.02 17.58 37.81
CA PHE A 29 -24.32 16.92 37.65
C PHE A 29 -25.40 17.91 37.24
N THR A 30 -26.32 17.50 36.38
CA THR A 30 -27.53 18.28 36.05
C THR A 30 -28.75 17.34 36.05
N TYR A 31 -29.96 17.90 35.99
CA TYR A 31 -31.18 17.11 35.77
C TYR A 31 -31.07 16.22 34.52
N ALA A 32 -30.39 16.68 33.45
CA ALA A 32 -30.15 15.86 32.26
C ALA A 32 -29.32 14.60 32.57
N SER A 33 -28.40 14.66 33.54
CA SER A 33 -27.59 13.52 33.98
C SER A 33 -28.45 12.46 34.67
N PHE A 34 -29.41 12.89 35.51
CA PHE A 34 -30.39 12.00 36.13
C PHE A 34 -31.30 11.35 35.08
N GLN A 35 -31.93 12.15 34.21
CA GLN A 35 -32.91 11.66 33.23
C GLN A 35 -32.28 10.64 32.26
N ASN A 36 -31.03 10.86 31.86
CA ASN A 36 -30.32 10.01 30.92
C ASN A 36 -29.39 8.98 31.59
N ALA A 37 -29.58 8.74 32.90
CA ALA A 37 -28.86 7.72 33.66
C ALA A 37 -27.32 7.76 33.52
N ILE A 38 -26.74 8.96 33.47
CA ILE A 38 -25.28 9.13 33.39
C ILE A 38 -24.65 8.69 34.72
N PRO A 39 -23.63 7.80 34.68
CA PRO A 39 -23.06 7.24 35.91
C PRO A 39 -22.34 8.31 36.74
N VAL A 40 -22.72 8.44 38.01
CA VAL A 40 -22.07 9.30 39.00
C VAL A 40 -20.65 8.82 39.29
N ILE A 41 -20.48 7.50 39.44
CA ILE A 41 -19.20 6.84 39.69
C ILE A 41 -18.78 6.11 38.42
N ARG A 42 -17.70 6.58 37.78
CA ARG A 42 -17.10 5.93 36.61
C ARG A 42 -16.29 4.71 37.04
N SER A 43 -15.51 4.83 38.11
CA SER A 43 -14.80 3.70 38.73
C SER A 43 -14.63 3.90 40.23
N ILE A 44 -14.53 2.82 40.99
CA ILE A 44 -14.22 2.86 42.42
C ILE A 44 -13.45 1.60 42.82
N ALA A 45 -12.38 1.79 43.58
CA ALA A 45 -11.53 0.72 44.08
C ALA A 45 -10.98 1.07 45.46
N LEU A 46 -10.68 0.03 46.24
CA LEU A 46 -9.99 0.15 47.51
C LEU A 46 -8.55 -0.33 47.32
N ASN A 47 -7.59 0.51 47.64
CA ASN A 47 -6.17 0.20 47.53
C ASN A 47 -5.60 0.04 48.94
N ASN A 48 -5.06 -1.14 49.25
CA ASN A 48 -4.45 -1.40 50.56
C ASN A 48 -2.93 -1.56 50.42
N PRO A 49 -2.15 -0.46 50.46
CA PRO A 49 -0.70 -0.52 50.38
C PRO A 49 -0.04 -1.02 51.69
N THR A 50 -0.82 -1.33 52.72
CA THR A 50 -0.31 -1.75 54.03
C THR A 50 0.00 -3.25 54.07
N GLN A 51 0.78 -3.68 55.07
CA GLN A 51 1.03 -5.11 55.32
C GLN A 51 -0.08 -5.79 56.14
N GLN A 52 -1.14 -5.07 56.51
CA GLN A 52 -2.25 -5.58 57.30
C GLN A 52 -3.49 -5.83 56.43
N GLY A 53 -4.16 -6.97 56.64
CA GLY A 53 -5.47 -7.24 56.05
C GLY A 53 -6.60 -6.70 56.94
N PHE A 54 -7.68 -6.21 56.31
CA PHE A 54 -8.88 -5.74 57.01
C PHE A 54 -10.07 -6.63 56.65
N GLU A 55 -10.87 -7.00 57.64
CA GLU A 55 -12.08 -7.82 57.46
C GLU A 55 -13.32 -7.05 57.90
N LYS A 56 -14.49 -7.44 57.36
CA LYS A 56 -15.80 -6.85 57.66
C LYS A 56 -15.80 -5.32 57.53
N CYS A 57 -15.33 -4.83 56.39
CA CYS A 57 -15.29 -3.41 56.09
C CYS A 57 -16.63 -2.95 55.52
N THR A 58 -17.00 -1.70 55.77
CA THR A 58 -18.15 -1.04 55.16
C THR A 58 -17.68 0.26 54.53
N LEU A 59 -17.87 0.39 53.22
CA LEU A 59 -17.69 1.65 52.50
C LEU A 59 -19.05 2.33 52.40
N GLU A 60 -19.16 3.56 52.86
CA GLU A 60 -20.38 4.36 52.80
C GLU A 60 -20.16 5.58 51.90
N LEU A 61 -21.10 5.84 51.00
CA LEU A 61 -21.19 7.04 50.18
C LEU A 61 -22.36 7.89 50.65
N THR A 62 -22.08 9.15 50.97
CA THR A 62 -23.08 10.18 51.32
C THR A 62 -22.79 11.46 50.55
N SER A 63 -23.75 12.38 50.48
CA SER A 63 -23.54 13.70 49.89
C SER A 63 -24.07 14.82 50.76
N ASN A 64 -23.45 15.99 50.62
CA ASN A 64 -23.93 17.24 51.21
C ASN A 64 -23.88 18.36 50.14
N PRO A 65 -25.01 18.99 49.76
CA PRO A 65 -26.40 18.68 50.14
C PRO A 65 -26.85 17.24 49.76
N PRO A 66 -28.00 16.73 50.24
CA PRO A 66 -28.44 15.35 49.98
C PRO A 66 -29.02 15.17 48.57
N PHE A 67 -28.26 15.50 47.52
CA PHE A 67 -28.65 15.39 46.11
C PHE A 67 -28.57 13.95 45.55
N LEU A 68 -28.05 12.99 46.33
CA LEU A 68 -28.08 11.56 46.04
C LEU A 68 -28.52 10.75 47.27
N ARG A 69 -28.99 9.53 47.05
CA ARG A 69 -29.28 8.59 48.13
C ARG A 69 -27.99 7.98 48.66
N ALA A 70 -27.86 7.94 49.99
CA ALA A 70 -26.74 7.28 50.64
C ALA A 70 -26.67 5.80 50.24
N LYS A 71 -25.45 5.29 50.04
CA LYS A 71 -25.19 3.92 49.61
C LYS A 71 -24.10 3.30 50.45
N SER A 72 -24.23 2.01 50.77
CA SER A 72 -23.21 1.27 51.52
C SER A 72 -22.81 -0.01 50.78
N TRP A 73 -21.51 -0.30 50.72
CA TRP A 73 -20.95 -1.56 50.25
C TRP A 73 -20.38 -2.34 51.43
N THR A 74 -20.79 -3.59 51.58
CA THR A 74 -20.21 -4.53 52.55
C THR A 74 -19.05 -5.27 51.89
N ILE A 75 -17.87 -5.22 52.50
CA ILE A 75 -16.64 -5.81 51.99
C ILE A 75 -16.11 -6.82 53.01
N ASP A 76 -16.12 -8.09 52.63
CA ASP A 76 -15.75 -9.18 53.56
C ASP A 76 -14.28 -9.10 53.98
N ARG A 77 -13.37 -8.86 53.03
CA ARG A 77 -11.94 -8.77 53.28
C ARG A 77 -11.20 -7.92 52.25
N ILE A 78 -10.21 -7.15 52.71
CA ILE A 78 -9.23 -6.41 51.90
C ILE A 78 -7.85 -6.95 52.25
N VAL A 79 -7.17 -7.59 51.30
CA VAL A 79 -5.87 -8.23 51.51
C VAL A 79 -4.74 -7.18 51.52
N ALA A 80 -3.66 -7.46 52.26
CA ALA A 80 -2.46 -6.63 52.28
C ALA A 80 -1.82 -6.56 50.88
N GLY A 81 -1.51 -5.36 50.40
CA GLY A 81 -0.91 -5.10 49.09
C GLY A 81 -1.85 -5.25 47.89
N ASP A 82 -3.15 -5.47 48.09
CA ASP A 82 -4.13 -5.73 47.03
C ASP A 82 -4.97 -4.49 46.67
N ARG A 83 -5.51 -4.48 45.46
CA ARG A 83 -6.44 -3.47 44.95
C ARG A 83 -7.78 -4.13 44.62
N LEU A 84 -8.82 -3.81 45.38
CA LEU A 84 -10.16 -4.37 45.22
C LEU A 84 -11.06 -3.40 44.44
N PRO A 85 -11.36 -3.65 43.15
CA PRO A 85 -12.36 -2.88 42.42
C PRO A 85 -13.78 -3.26 42.84
N LEU A 86 -14.67 -2.28 43.03
CA LEU A 86 -16.10 -2.54 43.29
C LEU A 86 -16.91 -2.40 42.00
N SER A 87 -17.65 -3.44 41.64
CA SER A 87 -18.43 -3.52 40.40
C SER A 87 -19.75 -2.74 40.45
N ASP A 88 -20.39 -2.68 41.62
CA ASP A 88 -21.67 -2.00 41.81
C ASP A 88 -21.51 -0.48 41.97
N ARG A 89 -21.65 0.24 40.86
CA ARG A 89 -21.49 1.69 40.75
C ARG A 89 -22.80 2.48 40.70
N LYS A 90 -23.95 1.80 40.83
CA LYS A 90 -25.25 2.46 40.68
C LYS A 90 -25.51 3.44 41.83
N ILE A 91 -25.79 4.70 41.52
CA ILE A 91 -26.14 5.75 42.47
C ILE A 91 -27.47 6.37 42.04
N ASP A 92 -28.39 6.52 42.98
CA ASP A 92 -29.69 7.14 42.73
C ASP A 92 -29.60 8.64 43.07
N LEU A 93 -29.69 9.49 42.05
CA LEU A 93 -29.77 10.96 42.20
C LEU A 93 -31.21 11.38 42.58
N ASP A 94 -31.34 12.46 43.35
CA ASP A 94 -32.64 13.05 43.66
C ASP A 94 -33.12 13.96 42.51
N ALA A 95 -34.10 13.46 41.77
CA ALA A 95 -34.70 14.16 40.64
C ALA A 95 -35.37 15.49 41.03
N GLY A 96 -36.01 15.53 42.21
CA GLY A 96 -36.72 16.70 42.70
C GLY A 96 -35.75 17.81 43.08
N TYR A 97 -34.62 17.43 43.71
CA TYR A 97 -33.53 18.36 44.01
C TYR A 97 -32.96 18.98 42.74
N LEU A 98 -32.49 18.14 41.80
CA LEU A 98 -31.87 18.62 40.55
C LEU A 98 -32.84 19.40 39.65
N ALA A 99 -34.12 19.07 39.66
CA ALA A 99 -35.14 19.81 38.92
C ALA A 99 -35.44 21.20 39.52
N GLY A 100 -35.26 21.37 40.83
CA GLY A 100 -35.56 22.60 41.56
C GLY A 100 -34.43 23.63 41.58
N LEU A 101 -33.22 23.28 41.12
CA LEU A 101 -32.08 24.20 41.07
C LEU A 101 -32.26 25.25 39.98
N ASN A 102 -32.27 26.52 40.40
CA ASN A 102 -32.28 27.68 39.50
C ASN A 102 -30.87 28.21 39.19
N GLU A 103 -29.89 27.95 40.06
CA GLU A 103 -28.48 28.31 39.90
C GLU A 103 -27.59 27.13 40.27
N ALA A 104 -26.37 27.12 39.73
CA ALA A 104 -25.38 26.11 40.11
C ALA A 104 -24.98 26.22 41.58
N GLU A 105 -24.94 25.09 42.27
CA GLU A 105 -24.52 24.97 43.67
C GLU A 105 -23.31 24.03 43.79
N ARG A 106 -22.52 24.18 44.87
CA ARG A 106 -21.45 23.23 45.21
C ARG A 106 -21.99 22.12 46.10
N GLY A 107 -21.67 20.88 45.75
CA GLY A 107 -21.89 19.71 46.58
C GLY A 107 -20.58 19.02 46.94
N GLU A 108 -20.64 18.11 47.91
CA GLU A 108 -19.53 17.22 48.28
C GLU A 108 -20.06 15.79 48.38
N ILE A 109 -19.34 14.85 47.77
CA ILE A 109 -19.57 13.41 47.95
C ILE A 109 -18.50 12.88 48.90
N THR A 110 -18.92 12.26 50.00
CA THR A 110 -18.03 11.65 50.99
C THR A 110 -18.09 10.14 50.87
N LEU A 111 -16.93 9.52 50.64
CA LEU A 111 -16.69 8.07 50.67
C LEU A 111 -15.92 7.73 51.94
N ARG A 112 -16.55 6.99 52.86
CA ARG A 112 -15.96 6.63 54.15
C ARG A 112 -15.86 5.12 54.29
N LEU A 113 -14.64 4.60 54.42
CA LEU A 113 -14.36 3.20 54.70
C LEU A 113 -14.20 2.99 56.21
N THR A 114 -14.96 2.07 56.77
CA THR A 114 -14.92 1.71 58.19
C THR A 114 -14.70 0.22 58.39
N SER A 115 -14.06 -0.19 59.49
CA SER A 115 -13.99 -1.58 59.95
C SER A 115 -14.10 -1.60 61.47
N GLY A 116 -15.00 -2.41 62.02
CA GLY A 116 -15.20 -2.50 63.48
C GLY A 116 -15.56 -1.17 64.17
N GLY A 117 -16.12 -0.20 63.44
CA GLY A 117 -16.45 1.15 63.93
C GLY A 117 -15.31 2.17 63.82
N ALA A 118 -14.09 1.76 63.45
CA ALA A 118 -12.98 2.68 63.19
C ALA A 118 -12.98 3.11 61.71
N VAL A 119 -12.74 4.40 61.45
CA VAL A 119 -12.57 4.93 60.09
C VAL A 119 -11.18 4.58 59.60
N LEU A 120 -11.10 3.82 58.53
CA LEU A 120 -9.84 3.40 57.92
C LEU A 120 -9.38 4.37 56.83
N ALA A 121 -10.32 4.92 56.06
CA ALA A 121 -10.07 5.92 55.04
C ALA A 121 -11.31 6.79 54.81
N GLU A 122 -11.10 8.05 54.48
CA GLU A 122 -12.16 8.97 54.06
C GLU A 122 -11.68 9.76 52.85
N GLN A 123 -12.47 9.76 51.79
CA GLN A 123 -12.25 10.56 50.59
C GLN A 123 -13.45 11.49 50.39
N ARG A 124 -13.17 12.79 50.26
CA ARG A 124 -14.18 13.80 49.94
C ARG A 124 -13.93 14.34 48.56
N VAL A 125 -14.97 14.37 47.73
CA VAL A 125 -14.90 14.84 46.35
C VAL A 125 -15.88 15.98 46.19
N ALA A 126 -15.36 17.17 45.90
CA ALA A 126 -16.17 18.33 45.57
C ALA A 126 -16.77 18.16 44.17
N VAL A 127 -18.06 18.47 44.04
CA VAL A 127 -18.82 18.34 42.79
C VAL A 127 -19.67 19.59 42.56
N ARG A 128 -20.03 19.87 41.31
CA ARG A 128 -20.94 20.98 40.93
C ARG A 128 -22.31 20.42 40.58
N LEU A 129 -23.35 20.98 41.19
CA LEU A 129 -24.75 20.70 40.86
C LEU A 129 -25.24 21.85 39.98
N LEU A 130 -25.39 21.60 38.69
CA LEU A 130 -25.80 22.60 37.71
C LEU A 130 -27.32 22.77 37.73
N ALA A 131 -27.80 23.96 37.35
CA ALA A 131 -29.22 24.21 37.18
C ALA A 131 -29.82 23.29 36.10
N ARG A 132 -31.16 23.13 36.12
CA ARG A 132 -31.88 22.28 35.16
C ARG A 132 -31.57 22.63 33.71
N ASP A 133 -31.48 23.92 33.43
CA ASP A 133 -31.25 24.53 32.13
C ASP A 133 -29.76 24.81 31.88
N GLU A 134 -28.86 24.26 32.69
CA GLU A 134 -27.42 24.47 32.55
C GLU A 134 -26.72 23.21 32.07
N TRP A 135 -25.92 23.36 31.01
CA TRP A 135 -25.06 22.31 30.47
C TRP A 135 -23.62 22.54 30.92
N GLY A 136 -22.90 21.47 31.26
CA GLY A 136 -21.56 21.52 31.88
C GLY A 136 -20.36 21.51 30.93
N GLY A 137 -20.54 21.73 29.63
CA GLY A 137 -19.43 21.76 28.65
C GLY A 137 -19.07 20.39 28.06
N VAL A 138 -18.22 20.39 27.02
CA VAL A 138 -17.82 19.18 26.27
C VAL A 138 -17.00 18.22 27.14
N VAL A 139 -16.12 18.74 28.00
CA VAL A 139 -15.20 17.94 28.83
C VAL A 139 -15.96 16.97 29.73
N ASP A 140 -17.03 17.44 30.38
CA ASP A 140 -17.79 16.65 31.34
C ASP A 140 -19.08 16.06 30.76
N MET A 141 -19.70 16.74 29.79
CA MET A 141 -21.10 16.50 29.42
C MET A 141 -21.38 16.55 27.91
N ALA A 142 -20.40 16.29 27.03
CA ALA A 142 -20.60 16.34 25.58
C ALA A 142 -21.82 15.54 25.08
N GLN A 143 -22.03 14.31 25.57
CA GLN A 143 -23.16 13.46 25.14
C GLN A 143 -24.52 14.01 25.61
N LEU A 144 -24.54 14.75 26.72
CA LEU A 144 -25.75 15.30 27.30
C LEU A 144 -26.23 16.57 26.60
N LEU A 145 -25.42 17.19 25.75
CA LEU A 145 -25.86 18.37 24.99
C LEU A 145 -27.10 18.05 24.14
N ALA A 146 -27.19 16.83 23.61
CA ALA A 146 -28.35 16.38 22.85
C ALA A 146 -29.65 16.38 23.68
N ALA A 147 -29.60 16.30 25.02
CA ALA A 147 -30.81 16.41 25.85
C ALA A 147 -31.43 17.82 25.78
N PHE A 148 -30.63 18.85 25.49
CA PHE A 148 -31.09 20.22 25.33
C PHE A 148 -31.63 20.53 23.92
N VAL A 149 -31.51 19.57 22.98
CA VAL A 149 -32.27 19.58 21.73
C VAL A 149 -33.68 19.08 22.04
N MET A 150 -34.66 20.00 21.99
CA MET A 150 -36.03 19.82 22.47
C MET A 150 -37.05 19.94 21.33
N PRO A 151 -37.17 18.92 20.46
CA PRO A 151 -38.07 18.94 19.30
C PRO A 151 -39.57 19.01 19.67
N ASN A 152 -39.92 18.63 20.91
CA ASN A 152 -41.30 18.62 21.40
C ASN A 152 -41.67 19.90 22.19
N ASP A 153 -40.80 20.91 22.26
CA ASP A 153 -41.15 22.18 22.90
C ASP A 153 -42.28 22.88 22.12
N PRO A 154 -43.30 23.45 22.79
CA PRO A 154 -44.45 24.07 22.14
C PRO A 154 -44.11 25.14 21.10
N ALA A 155 -42.99 25.85 21.24
CA ALA A 155 -42.57 26.87 20.28
C ALA A 155 -42.10 26.27 18.94
N ILE A 156 -41.58 25.04 18.94
CA ILE A 156 -41.14 24.36 17.71
C ILE A 156 -42.33 24.13 16.78
N ALA A 157 -43.50 23.77 17.31
CA ALA A 157 -44.71 23.59 16.50
C ALA A 157 -45.12 24.87 15.73
N GLY A 158 -44.90 26.05 16.31
CA GLY A 158 -45.11 27.33 15.63
C GLY A 158 -44.12 27.53 14.47
N LEU A 159 -42.83 27.28 14.72
CA LEU A 159 -41.77 27.39 13.71
C LEU A 159 -41.97 26.43 12.54
N LEU A 160 -42.36 25.18 12.80
CA LEU A 160 -42.65 24.20 11.76
C LEU A 160 -43.82 24.64 10.86
N ARG A 161 -44.86 25.27 11.45
CA ARG A 161 -45.97 25.83 10.66
C ARG A 161 -45.47 26.93 9.72
N SER A 162 -44.69 27.88 10.22
CA SER A 162 -44.11 28.95 9.39
C SER A 162 -43.21 28.40 8.28
N ALA A 163 -42.38 27.38 8.56
CA ALA A 163 -41.56 26.71 7.54
C ALA A 163 -42.41 26.03 6.45
N ALA A 164 -43.50 25.35 6.84
CA ALA A 164 -44.43 24.73 5.89
C ALA A 164 -45.14 25.75 4.99
N GLU A 165 -45.54 26.90 5.55
CA GLU A 165 -46.14 28.02 4.80
C GLU A 165 -45.12 28.64 3.81
N LEU A 166 -43.85 28.77 4.21
CA LEU A 166 -42.78 29.27 3.34
C LEU A 166 -42.50 28.35 2.15
N LEU A 167 -42.48 27.02 2.37
CA LEU A 167 -42.34 26.04 1.30
C LEU A 167 -43.48 26.17 0.28
N ALA A 168 -44.73 26.27 0.76
CA ALA A 168 -45.90 26.43 -0.09
C ALA A 168 -45.84 27.72 -0.92
N ALA A 169 -45.44 28.84 -0.29
CA ALA A 169 -45.32 30.13 -0.96
C ALA A 169 -44.28 30.14 -2.11
N HIS A 170 -43.27 29.27 -2.05
CA HIS A 170 -42.22 29.13 -3.06
C HIS A 170 -42.44 27.93 -4.01
N GLY A 171 -43.65 27.36 -4.05
CA GLY A 171 -44.01 26.29 -4.99
C GLY A 171 -43.49 24.90 -4.63
N HIS A 172 -43.03 24.69 -3.39
CA HIS A 172 -42.64 23.37 -2.87
C HIS A 172 -43.77 22.73 -2.04
N PRO A 173 -43.81 21.39 -1.90
CA PRO A 173 -44.77 20.73 -1.00
C PRO A 173 -44.59 21.21 0.45
N SER A 174 -45.71 21.48 1.15
CA SER A 174 -45.73 21.94 2.55
C SER A 174 -45.50 20.82 3.58
N SER A 175 -45.45 19.56 3.15
CA SER A 175 -45.24 18.40 4.03
C SER A 175 -43.84 18.41 4.65
N LEU A 176 -43.75 18.30 5.97
CA LEU A 176 -42.46 18.19 6.68
C LEU A 176 -42.08 16.71 6.82
N ASP A 177 -41.63 16.11 5.71
CA ASP A 177 -41.49 14.67 5.53
C ASP A 177 -40.08 14.13 5.83
N GLY A 178 -39.17 14.96 6.32
CA GLY A 178 -37.79 14.58 6.65
C GLY A 178 -37.08 13.91 5.45
N TYR A 179 -36.63 12.67 5.66
CA TYR A 179 -35.96 11.87 4.62
C TYR A 179 -36.88 10.93 3.82
N GLN A 180 -38.20 10.96 4.01
CA GLN A 180 -39.11 9.98 3.40
C GLN A 180 -39.05 9.94 1.87
N SER A 181 -38.79 11.08 1.23
CA SER A 181 -38.63 11.16 -0.23
C SER A 181 -37.33 10.56 -0.77
N GLY A 182 -36.33 10.29 0.08
CA GLY A 182 -35.00 9.84 -0.31
C GLY A 182 -34.20 10.85 -1.15
N ASN A 183 -34.70 12.09 -1.32
CA ASN A 183 -34.08 13.11 -2.17
C ASN A 183 -33.28 14.13 -1.32
N PRO A 184 -31.94 14.22 -1.49
CA PRO A 184 -31.10 15.21 -0.81
C PRO A 184 -31.56 16.66 -1.01
N GLN A 185 -32.09 17.00 -2.19
CA GLN A 185 -32.62 18.33 -2.48
C GLN A 185 -33.84 18.65 -1.61
N ARG A 186 -34.66 17.66 -1.29
CA ARG A 186 -35.81 17.85 -0.40
C ARG A 186 -35.35 18.14 1.02
N ALA A 187 -34.38 17.39 1.53
CA ALA A 187 -33.79 17.63 2.84
C ALA A 187 -33.16 19.03 2.94
N PHE A 188 -32.46 19.47 1.88
CA PHE A 188 -31.94 20.83 1.79
C PHE A 188 -33.04 21.90 1.85
N MET A 189 -34.12 21.74 1.07
CA MET A 189 -35.24 22.70 1.08
C MET A 189 -35.95 22.78 2.43
N LEU A 190 -36.11 21.65 3.13
CA LEU A 190 -36.67 21.61 4.48
C LEU A 190 -35.76 22.37 5.46
N ALA A 191 -34.44 22.17 5.40
CA ALA A 191 -33.48 22.89 6.23
C ALA A 191 -33.50 24.41 5.94
N ALA A 192 -33.57 24.80 4.67
CA ALA A 192 -33.66 26.20 4.27
C ALA A 192 -34.94 26.89 4.75
N ALA A 193 -36.08 26.19 4.69
CA ALA A 193 -37.35 26.72 5.20
C ALA A 193 -37.33 26.95 6.72
N ILE A 194 -36.71 26.03 7.47
CA ILE A 194 -36.50 26.19 8.91
C ILE A 194 -35.60 27.39 9.20
N TYR A 195 -34.52 27.55 8.43
CA TYR A 195 -33.62 28.69 8.56
C TYR A 195 -34.34 30.02 8.32
N SER A 196 -35.12 30.13 7.25
CA SER A 196 -35.92 31.33 7.00
C SER A 196 -36.99 31.58 8.06
N ALA A 197 -37.63 30.54 8.61
CA ALA A 197 -38.61 30.67 9.68
C ALA A 197 -37.98 31.18 10.98
N ILE A 198 -36.80 30.67 11.37
CA ILE A 198 -36.07 31.14 12.56
C ILE A 198 -35.55 32.57 12.36
N ALA A 199 -35.11 32.93 11.14
CA ALA A 199 -34.73 34.31 10.82
C ALA A 199 -35.90 35.29 10.98
N GLY A 200 -37.13 34.86 10.67
CA GLY A 200 -38.35 35.64 10.86
C GLY A 200 -38.62 36.05 12.32
N LEU A 201 -38.16 35.24 13.28
CA LEU A 201 -38.33 35.53 14.70
C LEU A 201 -37.65 36.83 15.15
N SER A 202 -36.70 37.37 14.38
CA SER A 202 -35.99 38.61 14.72
C SER A 202 -35.30 38.54 16.09
N LEU A 203 -34.50 37.50 16.30
CA LEU A 203 -33.70 37.33 17.52
C LEU A 203 -32.58 38.38 17.66
N HIS A 204 -32.14 38.63 18.89
CA HIS A 204 -31.00 39.46 19.27
C HIS A 204 -29.91 38.60 19.93
N TYR A 205 -28.64 38.88 19.61
CA TYR A 205 -27.50 38.13 20.14
C TYR A 205 -27.23 38.49 21.61
N ALA A 206 -27.07 37.47 22.45
CA ALA A 206 -26.57 37.59 23.80
C ALA A 206 -25.15 37.01 23.87
N GLU A 207 -24.24 37.71 24.54
CA GLU A 207 -22.85 37.27 24.68
C GLU A 207 -22.77 36.05 25.61
N PRO A 208 -22.16 34.93 25.19
CA PRO A 208 -21.98 33.76 26.04
C PRO A 208 -20.85 33.99 27.07
N PRO A 209 -20.83 33.25 28.19
CA PRO A 209 -19.67 33.24 29.09
C PRO A 209 -18.38 32.82 28.37
N ALA A 210 -17.24 33.38 28.79
CA ALA A 210 -15.94 32.96 28.28
C ALA A 210 -15.70 31.46 28.52
N SER A 211 -15.22 30.76 27.48
CA SER A 211 -14.92 29.33 27.51
C SER A 211 -16.12 28.42 27.82
N PHE A 212 -17.33 28.80 27.39
CA PHE A 212 -18.55 28.01 27.62
C PHE A 212 -18.48 26.62 26.98
N GLU A 213 -17.68 26.41 25.93
CA GLU A 213 -17.50 25.10 25.30
C GLU A 213 -16.85 24.08 26.25
N SER A 214 -16.01 24.56 27.18
CA SER A 214 -15.32 23.71 28.16
C SER A 214 -16.04 23.66 29.50
N ARG A 215 -16.55 24.80 29.99
CA ARG A 215 -17.16 24.94 31.34
C ARG A 215 -18.68 24.94 31.35
N GLY A 216 -19.30 25.01 30.18
CA GLY A 216 -20.75 25.06 30.05
C GLY A 216 -21.36 26.45 30.17
N GLN A 217 -22.67 26.51 29.99
CA GLN A 217 -23.49 27.70 30.19
C GLN A 217 -24.96 27.31 30.43
N LYS A 218 -25.76 28.28 30.88
CA LYS A 218 -27.22 28.19 30.83
C LYS A 218 -27.70 28.20 29.37
N ILE A 219 -28.71 27.40 29.10
CA ILE A 219 -29.32 27.18 27.79
C ILE A 219 -30.80 27.52 27.90
N ARG A 220 -31.24 28.47 27.09
CA ARG A 220 -32.66 28.82 26.99
C ARG A 220 -33.38 27.77 26.16
N ARG A 221 -34.54 27.31 26.63
CA ARG A 221 -35.41 26.44 25.84
C ARG A 221 -36.08 27.21 24.69
N PRO A 222 -36.54 26.54 23.61
CA PRO A 222 -37.15 27.20 22.45
C PRO A 222 -38.27 28.19 22.77
N SER A 223 -39.14 27.85 23.72
CA SER A 223 -40.23 28.74 24.16
C SER A 223 -39.76 30.02 24.87
N ILE A 224 -38.63 29.99 25.57
CA ILE A 224 -38.03 31.19 26.18
C ILE A 224 -37.36 32.04 25.09
N ILE A 225 -36.60 31.42 24.18
CA ILE A 225 -35.95 32.13 23.06
C ILE A 225 -36.99 32.88 22.21
N THR A 226 -38.12 32.24 21.92
CA THR A 226 -39.20 32.83 21.11
C THR A 226 -39.92 33.96 21.83
N ALA A 227 -40.07 33.89 23.16
CA ALA A 227 -40.75 34.90 23.96
C ALA A 227 -39.85 36.12 24.26
N GLU A 228 -38.59 35.89 24.62
CA GLU A 228 -37.64 36.95 25.00
C GLU A 228 -36.88 37.53 23.80
N LYS A 229 -36.88 36.83 22.66
CA LYS A 229 -36.14 37.19 21.44
C LYS A 229 -34.63 37.38 21.66
N LEU A 230 -34.05 36.72 22.66
CA LEU A 230 -32.63 36.76 23.02
C LEU A 230 -32.02 35.35 22.95
N ALA A 231 -30.83 35.23 22.33
CA ALA A 231 -30.14 33.94 22.18
C ALA A 231 -28.61 34.10 22.07
N THR A 232 -27.88 33.18 22.71
CA THR A 232 -26.43 32.96 22.47
C THR A 232 -26.19 32.07 21.24
N CYS A 233 -24.93 31.88 20.80
CA CYS A 233 -24.59 30.98 19.69
C CYS A 233 -24.98 29.51 19.98
N LEU A 234 -24.95 29.09 21.24
CA LEU A 234 -25.39 27.75 21.62
C LEU A 234 -26.92 27.67 21.64
N ASP A 235 -27.62 28.70 22.14
CA ASP A 235 -29.09 28.77 22.13
C ASP A 235 -29.64 28.68 20.69
N THR A 236 -29.09 29.45 19.76
CA THR A 236 -29.48 29.40 18.35
C THR A 236 -29.21 28.03 17.75
N SER A 237 -28.03 27.45 18.04
CA SER A 237 -27.67 26.11 17.56
C SER A 237 -28.63 25.02 18.05
N LEU A 238 -29.01 25.04 19.32
CA LEU A 238 -29.95 24.06 19.87
C LEU A 238 -31.38 24.29 19.38
N LEU A 239 -31.79 25.54 19.15
CA LEU A 239 -33.07 25.86 18.52
C LEU A 239 -33.17 25.29 17.11
N PHE A 240 -32.13 25.51 16.29
CA PHE A 240 -32.02 24.96 14.94
C PHE A 240 -32.06 23.42 14.95
N ALA A 241 -31.22 22.79 15.77
CA ALA A 241 -31.22 21.34 15.90
C ALA A 241 -32.60 20.81 16.34
N SER A 242 -33.30 21.50 17.23
CA SER A 242 -34.63 21.09 17.70
C SER A 242 -35.67 21.12 16.56
N ALA A 243 -35.67 22.17 15.75
CA ALA A 243 -36.57 22.29 14.60
C ALA A 243 -36.25 21.29 13.49
N LEU A 244 -34.96 21.05 13.22
CA LEU A 244 -34.49 20.06 12.24
C LEU A 244 -34.87 18.63 12.67
N GLU A 245 -34.64 18.27 13.94
CA GLU A 245 -35.03 16.97 14.51
C GLU A 245 -36.55 16.79 14.46
N ALA A 246 -37.34 17.82 14.80
CA ALA A 246 -38.80 17.76 14.76
C ALA A 246 -39.36 17.61 13.33
N THR A 247 -38.62 18.05 12.31
CA THR A 247 -38.93 17.87 10.88
C THR A 247 -38.55 16.47 10.37
N GLY A 248 -37.89 15.65 11.21
CA GLY A 248 -37.43 14.31 10.84
C GLY A 248 -36.08 14.29 10.13
N LEU A 249 -35.32 15.39 10.18
CA LEU A 249 -33.92 15.43 9.72
C LEU A 249 -32.97 15.09 10.88
N HIS A 250 -31.73 14.74 10.55
CA HIS A 250 -30.68 14.40 11.51
C HIS A 250 -29.71 15.58 11.66
N PRO A 251 -29.84 16.39 12.74
CA PRO A 251 -28.91 17.49 13.01
C PRO A 251 -27.63 17.02 13.71
N VAL A 252 -26.57 17.79 13.52
CA VAL A 252 -25.27 17.67 14.18
C VAL A 252 -24.92 19.04 14.77
N VAL A 253 -24.59 19.12 16.05
CA VAL A 253 -24.14 20.36 16.68
C VAL A 253 -22.62 20.40 16.66
N LEU A 254 -22.04 21.46 16.10
CA LEU A 254 -20.60 21.65 16.02
C LEU A 254 -20.15 22.65 17.10
N MET A 255 -19.16 22.25 17.88
CA MET A 255 -18.56 23.03 18.95
C MET A 255 -17.17 23.50 18.53
N PHE A 256 -16.92 24.80 18.71
CA PHE A 256 -15.64 25.46 18.52
C PHE A 256 -15.27 26.22 19.80
N GLN A 257 -14.01 26.63 19.95
CA GLN A 257 -13.58 27.52 21.01
C GLN A 257 -14.36 28.84 20.94
N GLY A 258 -15.17 29.13 21.97
CA GLY A 258 -16.01 30.32 22.05
C GLY A 258 -17.15 30.40 21.04
N HIS A 259 -17.50 29.31 20.33
CA HIS A 259 -18.56 29.37 19.31
C HIS A 259 -19.26 28.03 19.06
N ALA A 260 -20.49 28.06 18.54
CA ALA A 260 -21.26 26.87 18.18
C ALA A 260 -22.03 27.07 16.88
N ALA A 261 -22.16 26.00 16.09
CA ALA A 261 -22.90 25.98 14.83
C ALA A 261 -23.70 24.67 14.69
N VAL A 262 -24.51 24.58 13.63
CA VAL A 262 -25.32 23.39 13.34
C VAL A 262 -25.09 22.93 11.93
N GLY A 263 -25.03 21.61 11.77
CA GLY A 263 -25.20 20.95 10.49
C GLY A 263 -26.41 20.03 10.47
N VAL A 264 -26.79 19.62 9.27
CA VAL A 264 -27.87 18.67 9.04
C VAL A 264 -27.52 17.77 7.86
N TRP A 265 -27.79 16.48 8.01
CA TRP A 265 -27.56 15.51 6.95
C TRP A 265 -28.59 15.68 5.82
N MET A 266 -28.16 15.59 4.57
CA MET A 266 -29.02 15.65 3.38
C MET A 266 -29.65 14.28 3.07
N THR A 267 -29.12 13.20 3.64
CA THR A 267 -29.70 11.86 3.58
C THR A 267 -29.81 11.27 4.98
N GLN A 268 -30.53 10.16 5.14
CA GLN A 268 -30.73 9.52 6.44
C GLN A 268 -29.46 8.82 6.95
N ARG A 269 -28.45 9.59 7.36
CA ARG A 269 -27.12 9.17 7.84
C ARG A 269 -26.81 9.76 9.22
N THR A 270 -25.72 9.30 9.82
CA THR A 270 -25.14 9.82 11.08
C THR A 270 -23.61 9.70 11.04
N LEU A 271 -22.91 10.45 11.90
CA LEU A 271 -21.46 10.29 12.12
C LEU A 271 -21.14 8.91 12.70
N ALA A 272 -19.87 8.47 12.56
CA ALA A 272 -19.37 7.19 13.07
C ALA A 272 -19.29 7.09 14.61
N ASN A 273 -19.37 8.21 15.32
CA ASN A 273 -19.44 8.30 16.78
C ASN A 273 -20.51 9.32 17.18
N ALA A 274 -21.07 9.20 18.40
CA ALA A 274 -22.02 10.21 18.90
C ALA A 274 -21.34 11.56 19.17
N ILE A 275 -20.08 11.52 19.57
CA ILE A 275 -19.18 12.67 19.69
C ILE A 275 -17.99 12.38 18.78
N GLU A 276 -17.75 13.25 17.81
CA GLU A 276 -16.63 13.16 16.90
C GLU A 276 -15.67 14.34 17.14
N PRO A 277 -14.51 14.12 17.78
CA PRO A 277 -13.53 15.17 18.02
C PRO A 277 -12.71 15.53 16.76
N ASP A 278 -12.71 14.69 15.72
CA ASP A 278 -11.95 14.96 14.51
C ASP A 278 -12.76 15.80 13.49
N ALA A 279 -12.34 17.05 13.32
CA ALA A 279 -12.90 17.96 12.31
C ALA A 279 -12.84 17.40 10.88
N MET A 280 -11.93 16.46 10.60
CA MET A 280 -11.79 15.83 9.29
C MET A 280 -13.05 15.07 8.88
N GLU A 281 -13.73 14.37 9.79
CA GLU A 281 -14.95 13.62 9.46
C GLU A 281 -16.11 14.54 9.09
N VAL A 282 -16.22 15.68 9.77
CA VAL A 282 -17.18 16.75 9.43
C VAL A 282 -16.84 17.36 8.07
N ARG A 283 -15.57 17.70 7.82
CA ARG A 283 -15.10 18.24 6.53
C ARG A 283 -15.39 17.28 5.37
N LYS A 284 -15.22 15.97 5.57
CA LYS A 284 -15.56 14.96 4.56
C LYS A 284 -17.05 14.96 4.25
N ALA A 285 -17.90 14.96 5.28
CA ALA A 285 -19.36 15.00 5.11
C ALA A 285 -19.84 16.30 4.42
N LEU A 286 -19.16 17.42 4.67
CA LEU A 286 -19.38 18.70 3.98
C LEU A 286 -18.90 18.67 2.54
N ALA A 287 -17.68 18.17 2.30
CA ALA A 287 -17.10 18.02 0.98
C ALA A 287 -17.94 17.05 0.12
N SER A 288 -18.55 16.02 0.73
CA SER A 288 -19.48 15.11 0.06
C SER A 288 -20.87 15.69 -0.19
N ARG A 289 -21.16 16.90 0.30
CA ARG A 289 -22.51 17.53 0.30
C ARG A 289 -23.57 16.64 0.97
N GLU A 290 -23.15 15.69 1.79
CA GLU A 290 -24.05 14.84 2.57
C GLU A 290 -24.43 15.51 3.88
N LEU A 291 -23.61 16.43 4.37
CA LEU A 291 -23.88 17.32 5.49
C LEU A 291 -23.79 18.75 4.97
N ILE A 292 -24.73 19.60 5.35
CA ILE A 292 -24.53 21.05 5.28
C ILE A 292 -24.30 21.55 6.69
N VAL A 293 -23.44 22.56 6.85
CA VAL A 293 -23.22 23.25 8.12
C VAL A 293 -23.39 24.74 7.86
N PHE A 294 -24.01 25.45 8.80
CA PHE A 294 -24.26 26.89 8.67
C PHE A 294 -24.08 27.61 10.00
N GLU A 295 -23.64 28.86 9.91
CA GLU A 295 -23.53 29.80 11.02
C GLU A 295 -24.91 30.16 11.57
N THR A 296 -25.20 29.78 12.82
CA THR A 296 -26.55 29.94 13.38
C THR A 296 -26.78 31.34 13.94
N THR A 297 -25.73 32.08 14.30
CA THR A 297 -25.87 33.45 14.84
C THR A 297 -26.25 34.48 13.79
N GLY A 298 -26.10 34.16 12.49
CA GLY A 298 -26.45 35.05 11.39
C GLY A 298 -27.91 35.52 11.37
N VAL A 299 -28.82 34.77 12.01
CA VAL A 299 -30.24 35.17 12.19
C VAL A 299 -30.44 36.33 13.17
N THR A 300 -29.44 36.63 13.99
CA THR A 300 -29.47 37.75 14.95
C THR A 300 -29.03 39.08 14.33
N HIS A 301 -28.47 39.05 13.10
CA HIS A 301 -28.02 40.24 12.39
C HIS A 301 -29.19 41.05 11.82
N ARG A 302 -28.94 42.34 11.53
CA ARG A 302 -29.88 43.22 10.83
C ARG A 302 -29.15 43.90 9.65
N PRO A 303 -29.41 43.50 8.40
CA PRO A 303 -30.30 42.41 7.97
C PRO A 303 -29.79 41.01 8.38
N ALA A 304 -30.70 40.04 8.53
CA ALA A 304 -30.34 38.66 8.83
C ALA A 304 -29.58 38.02 7.64
N MET A 305 -28.59 37.18 7.92
CA MET A 305 -27.84 36.45 6.89
C MET A 305 -28.71 35.42 6.20
N THR A 306 -28.58 35.25 4.88
CA THR A 306 -29.18 34.11 4.15
C THR A 306 -28.50 32.80 4.54
N LEU A 307 -29.12 31.65 4.22
CA LEU A 307 -28.51 30.35 4.48
C LEU A 307 -27.15 30.22 3.79
N GLU A 308 -27.02 30.67 2.54
CA GLU A 308 -25.77 30.63 1.77
C GLU A 308 -24.68 31.44 2.46
N ALA A 309 -25.03 32.66 2.92
CA ALA A 309 -24.10 33.52 3.64
C ALA A 309 -23.67 32.88 4.97
N ALA A 310 -24.59 32.21 5.67
CA ALA A 310 -24.30 31.48 6.90
C ALA A 310 -23.43 30.24 6.65
N GLN A 311 -23.63 29.52 5.54
CA GLN A 311 -22.75 28.41 5.13
C GLN A 311 -21.34 28.91 4.81
N HIS A 312 -21.21 30.03 4.10
CA HIS A 312 -19.89 30.59 3.78
C HIS A 312 -19.16 31.14 5.01
N ALA A 313 -19.89 31.75 5.96
CA ALA A 313 -19.31 32.27 7.19
C ALA A 313 -18.67 31.17 8.07
N ILE A 314 -19.25 29.96 8.08
CA ILE A 314 -18.75 28.86 8.91
C ILE A 314 -17.58 28.09 8.26
N GLU A 315 -17.43 28.15 6.94
CA GLU A 315 -16.34 27.47 6.20
C GLU A 315 -14.96 27.83 6.74
N GLN A 316 -14.72 29.10 7.08
CA GLN A 316 -13.44 29.59 7.63
C GLN A 316 -13.06 28.91 8.95
N ARG A 317 -14.05 28.54 9.78
CA ARG A 317 -13.83 27.88 11.08
C ARG A 317 -13.57 26.38 10.94
N LEU A 318 -13.92 25.80 9.79
CA LEU A 318 -13.76 24.37 9.51
C LEU A 318 -12.50 24.07 8.69
N ASP A 319 -11.78 25.10 8.24
CA ASP A 319 -10.53 25.03 7.51
C ASP A 319 -9.42 24.25 8.25
N GLU A 320 -8.54 23.58 7.51
CA GLU A 320 -7.42 22.79 8.05
C GLU A 320 -6.39 23.62 8.85
N THR A 321 -6.37 24.93 8.66
CA THR A 321 -5.53 25.85 9.43
C THR A 321 -6.08 26.16 10.82
N GLN A 322 -7.37 25.93 11.06
CA GLN A 322 -8.09 26.28 12.28
C GLN A 322 -8.45 25.06 13.15
N VAL A 323 -7.85 23.88 12.90
CA VAL A 323 -8.15 22.62 13.62
C VAL A 323 -8.05 22.78 15.13
N ALA A 324 -7.14 23.63 15.63
CA ALA A 324 -6.97 23.89 17.07
C ALA A 324 -8.22 24.51 17.74
N THR A 325 -9.11 25.14 16.96
CA THR A 325 -10.33 25.77 17.48
C THR A 325 -11.54 24.84 17.46
N PHE A 326 -11.50 23.73 16.70
CA PHE A 326 -12.58 22.75 16.69
C PHE A 326 -12.53 21.89 17.96
N VAL A 327 -13.68 21.75 18.62
CA VAL A 327 -13.77 21.01 19.89
C VAL A 327 -14.41 19.64 19.67
N ALA A 328 -15.61 19.59 19.07
CA ALA A 328 -16.31 18.34 18.75
C ALA A 328 -17.52 18.58 17.85
N ALA A 329 -17.92 17.54 17.10
CA ALA A 329 -19.24 17.43 16.49
C ALA A 329 -20.10 16.41 17.25
N ILE A 330 -21.31 16.80 17.61
CA ILE A 330 -22.24 16.00 18.41
C ILE A 330 -23.43 15.63 17.53
N ASP A 331 -23.49 14.36 17.12
CA ASP A 331 -24.57 13.83 16.28
C ASP A 331 -25.79 13.53 17.15
N ILE A 332 -26.88 14.26 16.92
CA ILE A 332 -28.08 14.18 17.76
C ILE A 332 -28.76 12.84 17.57
N ARG A 333 -28.91 12.37 16.33
CA ARG A 333 -29.58 11.09 16.05
C ARG A 333 -28.82 9.92 16.64
N ARG A 334 -27.49 9.93 16.54
CA ARG A 334 -26.65 8.89 17.15
C ARG A 334 -26.68 8.93 18.68
N SER A 335 -26.72 10.13 19.26
CA SER A 335 -26.96 10.32 20.70
C SER A 335 -28.33 9.76 21.14
N ARG A 336 -29.39 9.94 20.32
CA ARG A 336 -30.71 9.30 20.57
C ARG A 336 -30.63 7.78 20.55
N SER A 337 -29.94 7.20 19.57
CA SER A 337 -29.74 5.75 19.50
C SER A 337 -28.95 5.20 20.70
N GLY A 338 -28.10 6.02 21.31
CA GLY A 338 -27.41 5.75 22.58
C GLY A 338 -28.28 5.92 23.83
N GLY A 339 -29.56 6.26 23.69
CA GLY A 339 -30.52 6.39 24.79
C GLY A 339 -30.70 7.79 25.35
N ILE A 340 -30.06 8.83 24.78
CA ILE A 340 -30.23 10.21 25.24
C ILE A 340 -31.58 10.76 24.79
N THR A 341 -32.41 11.15 25.74
CA THR A 341 -33.75 11.71 25.54
C THR A 341 -33.76 13.24 25.70
N PRO A 342 -34.62 13.96 24.95
CA PRO A 342 -34.85 15.39 25.18
C PRO A 342 -35.30 15.65 26.63
N LEU A 343 -34.88 16.77 27.20
CA LEU A 343 -35.28 17.20 28.54
C LEU A 343 -36.81 17.25 28.64
N ALA A 344 -37.37 16.55 29.62
CA ALA A 344 -38.80 16.61 29.90
C ALA A 344 -39.20 18.04 30.31
N SER A 345 -40.39 18.49 29.93
CA SER A 345 -40.98 19.71 30.48
C SER A 345 -42.26 19.36 31.22
N HIS A 346 -42.39 19.83 32.45
CA HIS A 346 -43.57 19.66 33.29
C HIS A 346 -44.42 20.93 33.38
N GLU A 347 -44.03 21.99 32.67
CA GLU A 347 -44.79 23.24 32.66
C GLU A 347 -46.00 23.14 31.71
N PRO A 348 -47.19 23.57 32.14
CA PRO A 348 -48.37 23.58 31.30
C PRO A 348 -48.17 24.52 30.11
N THR A 349 -48.54 24.06 28.92
CA THR A 349 -48.52 24.83 27.67
C THR A 349 -49.39 26.09 27.82
N ARG A 350 -48.79 27.22 28.20
CA ARG A 350 -49.47 28.51 28.11
C ARG A 350 -49.63 28.84 26.64
N ARG A 351 -50.85 28.69 26.11
CA ARG A 351 -51.23 29.28 24.82
C ARG A 351 -50.95 30.79 24.92
N SER A 352 -49.97 31.29 24.18
CA SER A 352 -49.83 32.73 23.97
C SER A 352 -51.09 33.22 23.26
N VAL A 353 -51.91 33.95 24.01
CA VAL A 353 -53.06 34.69 23.53
C VAL A 353 -52.51 35.89 22.75
N ASP A 354 -52.98 36.07 21.53
CA ASP A 354 -52.86 37.27 20.70
C ASP A 354 -51.48 37.95 20.64
N ALA A 355 -50.55 37.38 19.87
CA ALA A 355 -49.50 38.19 19.25
C ALA A 355 -50.06 38.68 17.91
N GLU A 356 -50.39 39.97 17.84
CA GLU A 356 -50.73 40.67 16.59
C GLU A 356 -49.72 40.28 15.51
N ALA A 357 -50.22 39.97 14.31
CA ALA A 357 -49.45 39.57 13.15
C ALA A 357 -48.54 40.73 12.69
N ALA A 358 -47.42 40.94 13.39
CA ALA A 358 -46.28 41.62 12.83
C ALA A 358 -45.85 40.82 11.60
N THR A 359 -45.77 41.50 10.47
CA THR A 359 -45.36 40.92 9.19
C THR A 359 -43.88 40.55 9.31
N GLU A 360 -43.60 39.38 9.87
CA GLU A 360 -42.24 38.84 10.00
C GLU A 360 -41.69 38.63 8.58
N ILE A 361 -40.71 39.45 8.19
CA ILE A 361 -40.10 39.41 6.86
C ILE A 361 -39.19 38.18 6.81
N ALA A 362 -39.72 37.07 6.30
CA ALA A 362 -38.95 35.85 6.09
C ALA A 362 -37.95 36.00 4.93
N LEU A 363 -36.80 35.34 5.05
CA LEU A 363 -35.78 35.32 3.99
C LEU A 363 -36.23 34.43 2.82
N PRO A 364 -35.92 34.80 1.56
CA PRO A 364 -36.24 34.00 0.39
C PRO A 364 -35.53 32.63 0.42
N LEU A 365 -36.15 31.59 -0.15
CA LEU A 365 -35.54 30.26 -0.23
C LEU A 365 -34.52 30.15 -1.38
N PRO A 366 -33.42 29.40 -1.18
CA PRO A 366 -32.37 29.23 -2.19
C PRO A 366 -32.59 28.06 -3.16
N ALA A 367 -31.75 27.98 -4.20
CA ALA A 367 -31.79 26.91 -5.21
C ALA A 367 -31.15 25.59 -4.71
N ALA A 368 -31.67 24.44 -5.16
CA ALA A 368 -31.25 23.10 -4.68
C ALA A 368 -29.96 22.54 -5.36
N PRO A 369 -29.09 21.80 -4.64
CA PRO A 369 -27.83 21.22 -5.17
C PRO A 369 -27.98 19.86 -5.93
N ALA A 370 -27.01 19.44 -6.76
CA ALA A 370 -27.03 18.20 -7.59
C ALA A 370 -26.45 16.91 -6.91
N VAL A 371 -26.89 15.67 -7.29
CA VAL A 371 -26.70 14.36 -6.55
C VAL A 371 -26.02 13.22 -7.38
N VAL A 372 -25.24 12.29 -6.76
CA VAL A 372 -24.61 11.04 -7.32
C VAL A 372 -24.60 9.86 -6.28
N ALA A 373 -24.53 8.56 -6.66
CA ALA A 373 -24.66 7.36 -5.78
C ALA A 373 -23.59 6.22 -5.98
N LEU A 374 -23.38 5.30 -5.01
CA LEU A 374 -22.24 4.31 -4.86
C LEU A 374 -22.60 2.78 -4.75
N PRO A 375 -21.68 1.81 -5.06
CA PRO A 375 -21.81 0.33 -4.89
C PRO A 375 -20.80 -0.40 -3.91
N VAL A 376 -20.82 -1.76 -3.83
CA VAL A 376 -20.37 -2.68 -2.73
C VAL A 376 -19.56 -3.95 -3.19
N GLU A 377 -18.44 -4.29 -2.49
CA GLU A 377 -17.40 -5.34 -2.78
C GLU A 377 -17.64 -6.85 -2.46
N ILE A 378 -16.91 -7.74 -3.17
CA ILE A 378 -16.85 -9.23 -3.05
C ILE A 378 -15.39 -9.79 -3.13
N VAL A 379 -15.09 -10.92 -2.44
CA VAL A 379 -13.75 -11.59 -2.29
C VAL A 379 -13.56 -12.87 -3.16
N GLU A 380 -12.31 -13.21 -3.54
CA GLU A 380 -11.93 -14.17 -4.61
C GLU A 380 -11.34 -15.56 -4.24
N VAL A 381 -11.48 -16.52 -5.20
CA VAL A 381 -11.00 -17.92 -5.22
C VAL A 381 -10.03 -18.18 -6.39
N LYS A 382 -9.07 -19.12 -6.25
CA LYS A 382 -8.14 -19.52 -7.33
C LYS A 382 -8.88 -20.12 -8.55
N PRO A 383 -8.74 -19.56 -9.76
CA PRO A 383 -9.54 -20.00 -10.89
C PRO A 383 -8.84 -21.05 -11.77
N THR A 384 -9.64 -21.96 -12.33
CA THR A 384 -9.24 -23.07 -13.22
C THR A 384 -9.51 -22.78 -14.71
N THR A 385 -10.12 -21.65 -15.01
CA THR A 385 -10.54 -21.25 -16.36
C THR A 385 -9.48 -20.42 -17.08
N ALA A 386 -9.52 -20.39 -18.42
CA ALA A 386 -8.68 -19.52 -19.24
C ALA A 386 -8.80 -18.04 -18.83
N ALA A 387 -10.03 -17.56 -18.61
CA ALA A 387 -10.32 -16.22 -18.10
C ALA A 387 -9.65 -15.96 -16.74
N GLY A 388 -9.71 -16.92 -15.82
CA GLY A 388 -9.06 -16.80 -14.52
C GLY A 388 -7.53 -16.85 -14.56
N ARG A 389 -6.94 -17.53 -15.55
CA ARG A 389 -5.48 -17.50 -15.77
C ARG A 389 -5.02 -16.14 -16.29
N ILE A 390 -5.76 -15.57 -17.23
CA ILE A 390 -5.54 -14.22 -17.76
C ILE A 390 -5.64 -13.21 -16.60
N ASP A 391 -6.70 -13.28 -15.80
CA ASP A 391 -6.89 -12.44 -14.62
C ASP A 391 -5.76 -12.61 -13.58
N ARG A 392 -5.26 -13.84 -13.37
CA ARG A 392 -4.08 -14.07 -12.53
C ARG A 392 -2.80 -13.44 -13.09
N TRP A 393 -2.56 -13.50 -14.41
CA TRP A 393 -1.41 -12.84 -15.03
C TRP A 393 -1.53 -11.32 -14.96
N GLN A 394 -2.75 -10.80 -15.16
CA GLN A 394 -3.08 -9.40 -14.96
C GLN A 394 -2.71 -8.95 -13.54
N LYS A 395 -3.10 -9.71 -12.51
CA LYS A 395 -2.73 -9.48 -11.10
C LYS A 395 -1.25 -9.64 -10.78
N LYS A 396 -0.48 -10.37 -11.58
CA LYS A 396 0.98 -10.47 -11.41
C LYS A 396 1.72 -9.30 -12.05
N LEU A 397 1.17 -8.74 -13.13
CA LEU A 397 1.75 -7.59 -13.82
C LEU A 397 1.48 -6.29 -13.05
N LEU A 398 0.26 -6.08 -12.56
CA LEU A 398 0.02 -5.03 -11.56
C LEU A 398 0.21 -5.57 -10.16
N ASP A 399 1.35 -5.21 -9.54
CA ASP A 399 1.51 -5.36 -8.09
C ASP A 399 0.57 -4.37 -7.39
N LEU A 400 -0.63 -4.85 -7.06
CA LEU A 400 -1.64 -4.12 -6.30
C LEU A 400 -1.43 -4.23 -4.78
N THR A 401 -0.24 -4.64 -4.33
CA THR A 401 0.10 -4.67 -2.91
C THR A 401 0.70 -3.34 -2.44
N LEU A 402 0.66 -3.12 -1.12
CA LEU A 402 1.28 -1.97 -0.44
C LEU A 402 2.81 -1.88 -0.55
N ARG A 403 3.47 -2.84 -1.22
CA ARG A 403 4.90 -2.78 -1.55
C ARG A 403 5.16 -1.89 -2.77
N ASN A 404 4.15 -1.69 -3.61
CA ASN A 404 4.26 -0.87 -4.80
C ASN A 404 4.21 0.62 -4.45
N ARG A 405 5.22 1.38 -4.87
CA ARG A 405 5.33 2.83 -4.65
C ARG A 405 4.24 3.65 -5.35
N LEU A 406 3.61 3.08 -6.38
CA LEU A 406 2.44 3.66 -7.03
C LEU A 406 1.18 3.58 -6.16
N LEU A 407 1.15 2.75 -5.10
CA LEU A 407 0.01 2.65 -4.18
C LEU A 407 0.35 3.11 -2.77
N ASN A 408 1.59 2.92 -2.34
CA ASN A 408 2.08 3.35 -1.05
C ASN A 408 3.46 3.97 -1.21
N PHE A 409 3.50 5.29 -1.11
CA PHE A 409 4.65 6.15 -1.29
C PHE A 409 5.16 6.64 0.07
N PRO A 410 6.05 5.86 0.72
CA PRO A 410 6.60 6.22 2.02
C PRO A 410 7.68 7.30 1.89
N ASP A 411 7.83 8.09 2.95
CA ASP A 411 9.00 8.95 3.12
C ASP A 411 10.23 8.08 3.38
N SER A 412 11.01 7.86 2.32
CA SER A 412 12.19 7.00 2.34
C SER A 412 13.43 7.75 1.86
N LYS A 413 14.63 7.20 2.07
CA LYS A 413 15.88 7.74 1.51
C LYS A 413 15.87 7.87 -0.02
N LYS A 414 14.97 7.16 -0.71
CA LYS A 414 14.82 7.22 -2.18
C LYS A 414 13.75 8.22 -2.63
N THR A 415 13.23 9.02 -1.72
CA THR A 415 12.15 9.98 -1.97
C THR A 415 12.64 11.37 -1.59
N ILE A 416 12.35 12.36 -2.43
CA ILE A 416 12.69 13.77 -2.19
C ILE A 416 11.38 14.57 -2.22
N PRO A 417 10.81 14.96 -1.07
CA PRO A 417 9.61 15.78 -1.01
C PRO A 417 9.93 17.25 -1.30
N PHE A 418 8.98 17.95 -1.93
CA PHE A 418 9.07 19.38 -2.23
C PHE A 418 7.86 20.13 -1.69
N LEU A 419 8.11 21.36 -1.24
CA LEU A 419 7.07 22.31 -0.91
C LEU A 419 6.81 23.18 -2.15
N CYS A 420 5.80 22.81 -2.94
CA CYS A 420 5.40 23.56 -4.14
C CYS A 420 4.08 24.27 -3.87
N THR A 421 4.04 25.58 -4.03
CA THR A 421 2.82 26.39 -3.80
C THR A 421 1.88 26.41 -4.99
N ASP A 422 2.42 26.24 -6.21
CA ASP A 422 1.65 26.18 -7.44
C ASP A 422 2.22 25.07 -8.33
N VAL A 423 1.53 23.94 -8.36
CA VAL A 423 1.99 22.76 -9.09
C VAL A 423 1.66 22.86 -10.58
N GLY A 424 0.59 23.59 -10.96
CA GLY A 424 0.27 23.86 -12.36
C GLY A 424 1.37 24.70 -13.00
N TYR A 425 1.73 25.80 -12.34
CA TYR A 425 2.83 26.65 -12.82
C TYR A 425 4.18 25.89 -12.92
N LEU A 426 4.50 25.00 -11.98
CA LEU A 426 5.71 24.18 -12.06
C LEU A 426 5.71 23.25 -13.29
N GLU A 427 4.56 22.63 -13.59
CA GLU A 427 4.38 21.76 -14.75
C GLU A 427 4.56 22.55 -16.05
N ASP A 428 3.86 23.68 -16.19
CA ASP A 428 3.95 24.59 -17.35
C ASP A 428 5.39 25.03 -17.62
N ARG A 429 6.13 25.38 -16.56
CA ARG A 429 7.54 25.81 -16.66
C ARG A 429 8.44 24.68 -17.13
N LEU A 430 8.23 23.46 -16.63
CA LEU A 430 8.98 22.29 -17.08
C LEU A 430 8.66 21.99 -18.55
N MET A 431 7.39 22.03 -18.94
CA MET A 431 6.93 21.83 -20.32
C MET A 431 7.53 22.87 -21.28
N ALA A 432 7.64 24.13 -20.85
CA ALA A 432 8.32 25.20 -21.59
C ALA A 432 9.86 25.03 -21.68
N GLY A 433 10.42 23.96 -21.10
CA GLY A 433 11.85 23.65 -21.13
C GLY A 433 12.69 24.37 -20.08
N ALA A 434 12.07 24.95 -19.05
CA ALA A 434 12.79 25.60 -17.96
C ALA A 434 13.66 24.60 -17.18
N SER A 435 14.74 25.12 -16.61
CA SER A 435 15.71 24.33 -15.84
C SER A 435 15.57 24.67 -14.36
N ILE A 436 14.81 23.85 -13.62
CA ILE A 436 14.44 24.12 -12.23
C ILE A 436 15.54 23.66 -11.28
N ARG A 437 16.09 24.56 -10.46
CA ARG A 437 17.13 24.26 -9.48
C ARG A 437 16.53 23.67 -8.21
N LEU A 438 17.14 22.62 -7.66
CA LEU A 438 16.71 22.01 -6.41
C LEU A 438 17.46 22.62 -5.22
N ILE A 439 16.73 23.12 -4.22
CA ILE A 439 17.27 23.82 -3.06
C ILE A 439 16.75 23.24 -1.73
N SER A 440 17.49 23.42 -0.64
CA SER A 440 17.05 23.03 0.71
C SER A 440 16.35 24.21 1.38
N LEU A 441 15.10 24.01 1.81
CA LEU A 441 14.31 25.03 2.50
C LEU A 441 14.94 25.41 3.86
N PRO A 442 15.34 24.47 4.75
CA PRO A 442 15.98 24.81 6.02
C PRO A 442 17.28 25.62 5.90
N GLU A 443 18.07 25.41 4.84
CA GLU A 443 19.35 26.13 4.65
C GLU A 443 19.19 27.52 4.03
N GLN A 444 18.23 27.69 3.12
CA GLN A 444 18.01 28.96 2.42
C GLN A 444 17.02 29.89 3.11
N ASN A 445 16.18 29.35 4.00
CA ASN A 445 15.35 30.12 4.93
C ASN A 445 15.70 29.74 6.38
N PRO A 446 16.93 30.06 6.86
CA PRO A 446 17.31 29.81 8.24
C PRO A 446 16.51 30.76 9.14
N LEU A 447 15.42 30.24 9.71
CA LEU A 447 14.69 30.88 10.79
C LEU A 447 15.65 30.98 11.99
N GLY A 448 16.44 32.06 12.05
CA GLY A 448 17.48 32.27 13.06
C GLY A 448 16.92 32.20 14.49
N GLU A 449 17.76 31.74 15.43
CA GLU A 449 17.64 31.67 16.90
C GLU A 449 16.36 32.30 17.51
N ARG A 450 15.19 31.71 17.24
CA ARG A 450 13.94 32.02 17.92
C ARG A 450 13.29 30.70 18.33
N ASP A 451 12.71 30.70 19.53
CA ASP A 451 12.11 29.53 20.15
C ASP A 451 11.05 28.90 19.22
N ALA A 452 11.35 27.69 18.73
CA ALA A 452 10.69 27.07 17.58
C ALA A 452 9.25 26.61 17.86
N VAL A 453 8.82 26.65 19.12
CA VAL A 453 7.47 26.27 19.57
C VAL A 453 6.56 27.50 19.63
N LEU A 454 7.00 28.59 20.27
CA LEU A 454 6.22 29.83 20.43
C LEU A 454 5.99 30.61 19.12
N TYR A 455 6.93 30.54 18.17
CA TYR A 455 6.81 31.22 16.87
C TYR A 455 5.92 30.47 15.87
N ARG A 456 5.77 29.16 16.05
CA ARG A 456 4.98 28.28 15.18
C ARG A 456 3.46 28.45 15.42
N GLU A 457 3.08 28.82 16.63
CA GLU A 457 1.68 29.00 17.07
C GLU A 457 1.06 30.34 16.62
N VAL A 458 1.86 31.35 16.24
CA VAL A 458 1.32 32.71 15.95
C VAL A 458 1.42 33.11 14.46
N HIS A 459 2.47 32.72 13.72
CA HIS A 459 2.70 33.17 12.33
C HIS A 459 3.30 32.11 11.35
N GLY A 460 3.37 30.83 11.76
CA GLY A 460 4.34 29.87 11.21
C GLY A 460 4.12 29.25 9.81
N ARG A 461 2.90 29.25 9.23
CA ARG A 461 2.65 28.61 7.91
C ARG A 461 2.83 29.55 6.71
N ASP A 462 2.65 30.85 6.90
CA ASP A 462 2.58 31.81 5.79
C ASP A 462 3.98 32.14 5.21
N LEU A 463 5.01 32.19 6.07
CA LEU A 463 6.39 32.55 5.67
C LEU A 463 7.09 31.48 4.81
N GLN A 464 6.93 30.19 5.12
CA GLN A 464 7.54 29.12 4.34
C GLN A 464 6.85 28.94 2.98
N ARG A 465 5.52 29.09 2.94
CA ARG A 465 4.76 29.13 1.68
C ARG A 465 5.12 30.36 0.86
N GLY A 466 5.20 31.55 1.47
CA GLY A 466 5.65 32.77 0.80
C GLY A 466 7.05 32.63 0.18
N PHE A 467 8.02 32.10 0.95
CA PHE A 467 9.35 31.81 0.42
C PHE A 467 9.31 30.80 -0.75
N ALA A 468 8.52 29.73 -0.63
CA ALA A 468 8.41 28.73 -1.67
C ALA A 468 7.77 29.28 -2.96
N ALA A 469 6.78 30.17 -2.83
CA ALA A 469 6.17 30.86 -3.97
C ALA A 469 7.19 31.77 -4.67
N GLU A 470 7.97 32.55 -3.91
CA GLU A 470 9.04 33.39 -4.49
C GLU A 470 10.17 32.56 -5.11
N ALA A 471 10.55 31.44 -4.50
CA ALA A 471 11.57 30.53 -5.02
C ALA A 471 11.13 29.93 -6.36
N LEU A 472 9.87 29.53 -6.47
CA LEU A 472 9.31 28.96 -7.70
C LEU A 472 9.33 29.98 -8.86
N LEU A 473 9.08 31.26 -8.58
CA LEU A 473 9.21 32.34 -9.56
C LEU A 473 10.65 32.54 -10.05
N ARG A 474 11.65 32.10 -9.28
CA ARG A 474 13.09 32.11 -9.64
C ARG A 474 13.57 30.79 -10.26
N ASP A 475 12.66 29.91 -10.68
CA ASP A 475 12.97 28.55 -11.16
C ASP A 475 13.70 27.71 -10.09
N GLU A 476 13.35 27.87 -8.81
CA GLU A 476 13.90 27.09 -7.70
C GLU A 476 12.78 26.29 -7.01
N LEU A 477 13.00 24.99 -6.81
CA LEU A 477 12.06 24.10 -6.14
C LEU A 477 12.60 23.70 -4.75
N PRO A 478 11.99 24.19 -3.66
CA PRO A 478 12.48 23.95 -2.31
C PRO A 478 12.03 22.60 -1.75
N SER A 479 13.00 21.82 -1.28
CA SER A 479 12.77 20.58 -0.52
C SER A 479 12.73 20.86 0.98
N THR A 480 11.87 20.14 1.70
CA THR A 480 11.79 20.22 3.18
C THR A 480 12.97 19.54 3.89
N LEU A 481 13.86 18.87 3.16
CA LEU A 481 15.07 18.22 3.68
C LEU A 481 16.18 19.25 3.95
N ASP A 482 17.01 18.99 4.97
CA ASP A 482 18.28 19.70 5.15
C ASP A 482 19.23 19.45 3.97
N GLY A 483 20.19 20.34 3.72
CA GLY A 483 20.99 20.28 2.49
C GLY A 483 21.91 19.08 2.40
N ARG A 484 22.44 18.57 3.52
CA ARG A 484 23.24 17.33 3.52
C ARG A 484 22.39 16.13 3.13
N GLN A 485 21.19 16.01 3.69
CA GLN A 485 20.24 14.95 3.33
C GLN A 485 19.78 15.08 1.88
N LEU A 486 19.44 16.30 1.44
CA LEU A 486 19.02 16.56 0.06
C LEU A 486 20.11 16.16 -0.94
N GLU A 487 21.35 16.60 -0.73
CA GLU A 487 22.46 16.28 -1.63
C GLU A 487 22.74 14.77 -1.68
N SER A 488 22.77 14.09 -0.53
CA SER A 488 22.96 12.63 -0.49
C SER A 488 21.87 11.89 -1.26
N ARG A 489 20.60 12.26 -1.07
CA ARG A 489 19.48 11.60 -1.77
C ARG A 489 19.48 11.88 -3.26
N LEU A 490 19.85 13.11 -3.68
CA LEU A 490 19.96 13.47 -5.09
C LEU A 490 21.09 12.69 -5.80
N ILE A 491 22.23 12.49 -5.13
CA ILE A 491 23.34 11.69 -5.67
C ILE A 491 22.91 10.23 -5.86
N ASP A 492 22.27 9.64 -4.86
CA ASP A 492 21.80 8.25 -4.92
C ASP A 492 20.73 8.09 -6.02
N LEU A 493 19.79 9.02 -6.11
CA LEU A 493 18.76 9.03 -7.13
C LEU A 493 19.36 9.19 -8.54
N TYR A 494 20.30 10.11 -8.72
CA TYR A 494 21.01 10.32 -10.00
C TYR A 494 21.74 9.05 -10.46
N ARG A 495 22.41 8.34 -9.55
CA ARG A 495 23.08 7.06 -9.85
C ARG A 495 22.08 5.97 -10.19
N GLN A 496 21.00 5.86 -9.42
CA GLN A 496 19.97 4.85 -9.65
C GLN A 496 19.30 5.05 -11.02
N VAL A 497 18.91 6.27 -11.38
CA VAL A 497 18.26 6.55 -12.67
C VAL A 497 19.17 6.20 -13.86
N ARG A 498 20.48 6.47 -13.76
CA ARG A 498 21.43 6.06 -14.81
C ARG A 498 21.56 4.55 -14.91
N ASN A 499 21.53 3.83 -13.79
CA ASN A 499 21.56 2.36 -13.79
C ASN A 499 20.25 1.78 -14.33
N ASP A 500 19.10 2.29 -13.90
CA ASP A 500 17.78 1.87 -14.35
C ASP A 500 17.64 2.04 -15.87
N PHE A 501 18.11 3.18 -16.40
CA PHE A 501 18.15 3.43 -17.84
C PHE A 501 19.12 2.50 -18.57
N ALA A 502 20.30 2.22 -17.99
CA ALA A 502 21.27 1.29 -18.56
C ALA A 502 20.78 -0.17 -18.55
N GLU A 503 19.94 -0.57 -17.59
CA GLU A 503 19.39 -1.92 -17.50
C GLU A 503 18.14 -2.09 -18.36
N GLY A 504 17.18 -1.16 -18.23
CA GLY A 504 15.83 -1.28 -18.81
C GLY A 504 15.55 -0.39 -20.02
N GLY A 505 16.46 0.50 -20.40
CA GLY A 505 16.32 1.39 -21.57
C GLY A 505 15.20 2.43 -21.49
N ALA A 506 14.54 2.55 -20.33
CA ALA A 506 13.38 3.43 -20.13
C ALA A 506 13.65 4.45 -19.02
N ASN A 507 13.05 5.64 -19.13
CA ASN A 507 13.11 6.62 -18.07
C ASN A 507 12.29 6.13 -16.86
N THR A 508 12.94 6.05 -15.70
CA THR A 508 12.28 5.70 -14.44
C THR A 508 12.06 6.90 -13.53
N LEU A 509 12.59 8.09 -13.87
CA LEU A 509 12.51 9.26 -13.00
C LEU A 509 11.26 10.12 -13.32
N PHE A 510 10.43 10.32 -12.30
CA PHE A 510 9.23 11.14 -12.39
C PHE A 510 9.10 12.07 -11.19
N LEU A 511 8.60 13.27 -11.46
CA LEU A 511 8.02 14.15 -10.46
C LEU A 511 6.57 13.71 -10.25
N ALA A 512 6.28 13.18 -9.06
CA ALA A 512 4.93 12.91 -8.62
C ALA A 512 4.26 14.22 -8.22
N VAL A 513 3.11 14.47 -8.83
CA VAL A 513 2.28 15.66 -8.69
C VAL A 513 0.92 15.24 -8.14
N GLY A 514 0.61 15.70 -6.92
CA GLY A 514 -0.59 15.32 -6.19
C GLY A 514 -0.54 13.88 -5.69
N PHE A 515 -1.13 13.65 -4.52
CA PHE A 515 -1.22 12.33 -3.93
C PHE A 515 -2.63 12.03 -3.46
N LEU A 516 -3.11 10.82 -3.70
CA LEU A 516 -4.23 10.25 -2.98
C LEU A 516 -3.72 9.69 -1.65
N ARG A 517 -4.09 10.29 -0.53
CA ARG A 517 -3.92 9.68 0.78
C ARG A 517 -5.12 8.76 1.02
N TRP A 518 -4.88 7.49 1.32
CA TRP A 518 -5.93 6.48 1.46
C TRP A 518 -5.68 5.54 2.64
N LYS A 519 -6.72 4.89 3.15
CA LYS A 519 -6.65 3.89 4.22
C LYS A 519 -7.29 2.58 3.76
N LYS A 520 -6.82 1.44 4.28
CA LYS A 520 -7.35 0.12 3.90
C LYS A 520 -8.73 -0.13 4.50
N LYS A 521 -8.94 0.32 5.74
CA LYS A 521 -10.24 0.54 6.36
C LYS A 521 -10.30 1.98 6.85
N ALA A 522 -11.48 2.59 6.85
CA ALA A 522 -11.64 3.98 7.29
C ALA A 522 -11.13 4.20 8.73
N GLU A 523 -11.28 3.19 9.60
CA GLU A 523 -10.87 3.18 11.01
C GLU A 523 -9.35 3.00 11.22
N ASP A 524 -8.58 2.61 10.19
CA ASP A 524 -7.16 2.33 10.37
C ASP A 524 -6.40 3.62 10.74
N GLU A 525 -5.55 3.57 11.77
CA GLU A 525 -4.63 4.69 12.10
C GLU A 525 -3.62 4.94 10.96
N ARG A 526 -3.26 3.88 10.24
CA ARG A 526 -2.23 3.92 9.20
C ARG A 526 -2.82 4.37 7.87
N SER A 527 -2.37 5.52 7.38
CA SER A 527 -2.63 5.99 6.02
C SER A 527 -1.48 5.66 5.07
N TYR A 528 -1.83 5.52 3.79
CA TYR A 528 -0.93 5.32 2.67
C TYR A 528 -1.08 6.49 1.71
N ARG A 529 -0.07 6.75 0.87
CA ARG A 529 -0.11 7.79 -0.16
C ARG A 529 0.18 7.19 -1.52
N ALA A 530 -0.62 7.50 -2.53
CA ALA A 530 -0.41 7.08 -3.90
C ALA A 530 -0.26 8.32 -4.79
N PRO A 531 0.79 8.45 -5.61
CA PRO A 531 0.93 9.59 -6.52
C PRO A 531 -0.20 9.58 -7.55
N LEU A 532 -0.68 10.76 -7.96
CA LEU A 532 -1.76 10.90 -8.95
C LEU A 532 -1.22 11.10 -10.35
N LEU A 533 -0.53 12.21 -10.58
CA LEU A 533 0.10 12.54 -11.86
C LEU A 533 1.61 12.31 -11.77
N LEU A 534 2.18 11.71 -12.80
CA LEU A 534 3.60 11.38 -12.87
C LEU A 534 4.19 12.08 -14.09
N VAL A 535 4.89 13.18 -13.84
CA VAL A 535 5.53 14.02 -14.85
C VAL A 535 6.97 13.53 -15.07
N PRO A 536 7.34 13.06 -16.27
CA PRO A 536 8.65 12.52 -16.52
C PRO A 536 9.69 13.65 -16.56
N VAL A 537 10.79 13.48 -15.81
CA VAL A 537 11.83 14.51 -15.67
C VAL A 537 13.24 13.93 -15.80
N LYS A 538 14.18 14.75 -16.27
CA LYS A 538 15.62 14.49 -16.29
C LYS A 538 16.28 15.23 -15.13
N ILE A 539 17.20 14.55 -14.44
CA ILE A 539 18.06 15.14 -13.41
C ILE A 539 19.46 15.39 -13.98
N GLU A 540 19.90 16.64 -13.96
CA GLU A 540 21.18 17.06 -14.53
C GLU A 540 22.10 17.65 -13.45
N ARG A 541 23.41 17.43 -13.62
CA ARG A 541 24.48 18.03 -12.80
C ARG A 541 25.69 18.30 -13.68
N ARG A 542 26.16 19.56 -13.73
CA ARG A 542 27.28 19.98 -14.60
C ARG A 542 28.65 19.54 -14.07
N SER A 543 28.83 19.50 -12.76
CA SER A 543 30.08 19.09 -12.09
C SER A 543 29.78 18.54 -10.70
N ALA A 544 30.76 17.88 -10.06
CA ALA A 544 30.59 17.33 -8.71
C ALA A 544 30.31 18.39 -7.63
N THR A 545 30.49 19.68 -7.92
CA THR A 545 30.22 20.81 -7.02
C THR A 545 29.01 21.65 -7.44
N SER A 546 28.45 21.42 -8.64
CA SER A 546 27.26 22.16 -9.10
C SER A 546 25.99 21.63 -8.45
N HIS A 547 24.98 22.49 -8.30
CA HIS A 547 23.63 22.09 -7.90
C HIS A 547 22.99 21.16 -8.93
N PHE A 548 22.03 20.36 -8.47
CA PHE A 548 21.17 19.56 -9.35
C PHE A 548 20.04 20.42 -9.91
N THR A 549 19.72 20.19 -11.18
CA THR A 549 18.59 20.81 -11.86
C THR A 549 17.65 19.74 -12.43
N LEU A 550 16.35 19.98 -12.37
CA LEU A 550 15.32 19.22 -13.06
C LEU A 550 14.97 19.88 -14.39
N ARG A 551 14.76 19.04 -15.40
CA ARG A 551 14.23 19.42 -16.71
C ARG A 551 13.15 18.43 -17.12
N PHE A 552 12.24 18.85 -17.98
CA PHE A 552 11.27 17.93 -18.56
C PHE A 552 11.96 16.83 -19.39
N HIS A 553 11.46 15.61 -19.27
CA HIS A 553 11.84 14.50 -20.13
C HIS A 553 10.85 14.42 -21.29
N GLU A 554 11.29 14.02 -22.48
CA GLU A 554 10.47 13.99 -23.72
C GLU A 554 9.28 13.00 -23.70
N ASP A 555 9.07 12.30 -22.59
CA ASP A 555 7.94 11.38 -22.45
C ASP A 555 6.70 12.18 -22.03
N GLU A 556 5.50 11.68 -22.33
CA GLU A 556 4.26 12.35 -21.94
C GLU A 556 3.96 12.14 -20.44
N PRO A 557 3.42 13.15 -19.73
CA PRO A 557 2.87 12.98 -18.39
C PRO A 557 1.78 11.91 -18.35
N ARG A 558 1.71 11.16 -17.25
CA ARG A 558 0.76 10.04 -17.12
C ARG A 558 0.08 10.03 -15.77
N PHE A 559 -1.21 9.69 -15.78
CA PHE A 559 -1.91 9.34 -14.55
C PHE A 559 -1.40 7.99 -14.03
N ASN A 560 -1.42 7.83 -12.71
CA ASN A 560 -1.11 6.57 -12.07
C ASN A 560 -2.18 5.51 -12.34
N ALA A 561 -2.02 4.78 -13.44
CA ALA A 561 -2.99 3.77 -13.84
C ALA A 561 -3.00 2.53 -12.92
N THR A 562 -1.92 2.29 -12.15
CA THR A 562 -1.93 1.26 -11.10
C THR A 562 -2.90 1.62 -9.99
N LEU A 563 -2.96 2.91 -9.63
CA LEU A 563 -3.95 3.41 -8.70
C LEU A 563 -5.37 3.28 -9.25
N LEU A 564 -5.61 3.57 -10.53
CA LEU A 564 -6.95 3.39 -11.13
C LEU A 564 -7.44 1.94 -11.00
N GLN A 565 -6.58 0.96 -11.30
CA GLN A 565 -6.91 -0.45 -11.16
C GLN A 565 -7.06 -0.90 -9.71
N PHE A 566 -6.26 -0.35 -8.81
CA PHE A 566 -6.40 -0.57 -7.37
C PHE A 566 -7.74 -0.07 -6.86
N LEU A 567 -8.15 1.14 -7.27
CA LEU A 567 -9.42 1.75 -6.89
C LEU A 567 -10.62 1.01 -7.49
N GLU A 568 -10.52 0.59 -8.76
CA GLU A 568 -11.57 -0.22 -9.39
C GLU A 568 -11.73 -1.58 -8.71
N ARG A 569 -10.64 -2.21 -8.27
CA ARG A 569 -10.67 -3.57 -7.70
C ARG A 569 -10.93 -3.62 -6.20
N ASP A 570 -10.28 -2.77 -5.41
CA ASP A 570 -10.29 -2.80 -3.94
C ASP A 570 -11.28 -1.76 -3.34
N PHE A 571 -11.90 -0.91 -4.18
CA PHE A 571 -12.85 0.12 -3.75
C PHE A 571 -14.05 0.26 -4.71
N GLU A 572 -14.17 -0.60 -5.72
CA GLU A 572 -15.18 -0.53 -6.81
C GLU A 572 -15.32 0.83 -7.49
N LEU A 573 -14.28 1.66 -7.43
CA LEU A 573 -14.29 3.02 -7.96
C LEU A 573 -13.72 3.04 -9.38
N LYS A 574 -14.63 3.02 -10.36
CA LYS A 574 -14.27 3.14 -11.78
C LYS A 574 -14.08 4.60 -12.16
N LEU A 575 -12.90 4.91 -12.67
CA LEU A 575 -12.53 6.28 -13.07
C LEU A 575 -12.12 6.33 -14.55
N PRO A 576 -13.03 6.03 -15.49
CA PRO A 576 -12.73 5.96 -16.92
C PRO A 576 -12.19 7.28 -17.49
N GLN A 577 -12.52 8.41 -16.87
CA GLN A 577 -12.04 9.74 -17.27
C GLN A 577 -10.51 9.92 -17.15
N PHE A 578 -9.81 9.06 -16.41
CA PHE A 578 -8.35 9.08 -16.29
C PHE A 578 -7.65 7.95 -17.06
N SER A 579 -8.41 7.09 -17.74
CA SER A 579 -7.89 5.96 -18.52
C SER A 579 -7.50 6.34 -19.96
N GLY A 580 -7.92 7.53 -20.42
CA GLY A 580 -7.69 8.07 -21.75
C GLY A 580 -6.74 9.28 -21.76
N GLU A 581 -6.96 10.22 -22.68
CA GLU A 581 -6.23 11.49 -22.74
C GLU A 581 -6.50 12.31 -21.47
N LEU A 582 -5.43 12.90 -20.92
CA LEU A 582 -5.53 13.75 -19.74
C LEU A 582 -6.17 15.09 -20.11
N PRO A 583 -6.82 15.80 -19.17
CA PRO A 583 -7.26 17.17 -19.42
C PRO A 583 -6.06 18.04 -19.80
N GLU A 584 -6.15 18.77 -20.91
CA GLU A 584 -5.08 19.65 -21.41
C GLU A 584 -5.52 21.13 -21.37
N ASP A 585 -4.54 22.02 -21.22
CA ASP A 585 -4.65 23.48 -21.38
C ASP A 585 -3.70 24.01 -22.48
N GLU A 586 -3.42 25.31 -22.52
CA GLU A 586 -2.54 25.92 -23.53
C GLU A 586 -1.05 25.52 -23.38
N SER A 587 -0.66 24.93 -22.24
CA SER A 587 0.72 24.66 -21.85
C SER A 587 1.04 23.18 -21.61
N GLY A 588 0.02 22.32 -21.48
CA GLY A 588 0.23 20.90 -21.23
C GLY A 588 -0.98 20.26 -20.55
N VAL A 589 -0.73 19.49 -19.49
CA VAL A 589 -1.79 18.87 -18.69
C VAL A 589 -2.35 19.90 -17.72
N ASP A 590 -3.66 20.11 -17.73
CA ASP A 590 -4.37 20.96 -16.78
C ASP A 590 -4.38 20.29 -15.39
N VAL A 591 -3.28 20.47 -14.65
CA VAL A 591 -3.06 19.88 -13.33
C VAL A 591 -4.16 20.28 -12.33
N PRO A 592 -4.54 21.57 -12.20
CA PRO A 592 -5.62 21.97 -11.29
C PRO A 592 -6.93 21.25 -11.59
N ARG A 593 -7.32 21.14 -12.86
CA ARG A 593 -8.54 20.42 -13.27
C ARG A 593 -8.42 18.92 -13.01
N LEU A 594 -7.28 18.31 -13.29
CA LEU A 594 -7.03 16.88 -13.04
C LEU A 594 -7.16 16.54 -11.55
N LEU A 595 -6.52 17.32 -10.67
CA LEU A 595 -6.62 17.13 -9.23
C LEU A 595 -8.04 17.43 -8.72
N GLY A 596 -8.71 18.43 -9.31
CA GLY A 596 -10.12 18.74 -9.04
C GLY A 596 -11.06 17.58 -9.40
N LEU A 597 -10.90 16.97 -10.57
CA LEU A 597 -11.65 15.80 -10.99
C LEU A 597 -11.40 14.60 -10.06
N MET A 598 -10.16 14.41 -9.62
CA MET A 598 -9.83 13.31 -8.71
C MET A 598 -10.44 13.53 -7.31
N ARG A 599 -10.38 14.76 -6.78
CA ARG A 599 -11.08 15.14 -5.56
C ARG A 599 -12.58 14.89 -5.64
N GLN A 600 -13.18 15.19 -6.78
CA GLN A 600 -14.60 14.91 -7.01
C GLN A 600 -14.87 13.42 -7.04
N ALA A 601 -13.99 12.63 -7.64
CA ALA A 601 -14.12 11.18 -7.78
C ALA A 601 -14.01 10.40 -6.46
N VAL A 602 -13.08 10.77 -5.57
CA VAL A 602 -12.87 10.06 -4.29
C VAL A 602 -13.66 10.66 -3.12
N ARG A 603 -14.46 11.70 -3.38
CA ARG A 603 -15.25 12.45 -2.41
C ARG A 603 -16.06 11.54 -1.48
N ASP A 604 -16.68 10.52 -2.04
CA ASP A 604 -17.61 9.64 -1.32
C ASP A 604 -16.95 8.34 -0.84
N VAL A 605 -15.62 8.20 -1.00
CA VAL A 605 -14.86 7.00 -0.60
C VAL A 605 -14.19 7.21 0.77
N PRO A 606 -14.66 6.55 1.85
CA PRO A 606 -14.13 6.76 3.20
C PRO A 606 -12.64 6.44 3.32
N GLY A 607 -11.92 7.30 4.03
CA GLY A 607 -10.49 7.15 4.27
C GLY A 607 -9.60 7.62 3.12
N MET A 608 -10.16 8.24 2.07
CA MET A 608 -9.43 8.82 0.94
C MET A 608 -9.49 10.36 0.93
N GLU A 609 -8.39 11.00 0.51
CA GLU A 609 -8.32 12.44 0.21
C GLU A 609 -7.21 12.74 -0.79
N VAL A 610 -7.30 13.86 -1.51
CA VAL A 610 -6.25 14.32 -2.43
C VAL A 610 -5.49 15.47 -1.82
N VAL A 611 -4.17 15.34 -1.73
CA VAL A 611 -3.23 16.37 -1.24
C VAL A 611 -2.34 16.88 -2.37
N ASP A 612 -2.09 18.19 -2.39
CA ASP A 612 -1.24 18.86 -3.39
C ASP A 612 0.25 18.78 -3.03
N GLU A 613 0.70 17.58 -2.68
CA GLU A 613 2.11 17.32 -2.41
C GLU A 613 2.87 17.03 -3.72
N THR A 614 4.15 17.39 -3.75
CA THR A 614 5.05 17.05 -4.87
C THR A 614 6.27 16.32 -4.35
N ALA A 615 6.71 15.28 -5.07
CA ALA A 615 7.91 14.54 -4.70
C ALA A 615 8.60 13.92 -5.90
N LEU A 616 9.91 13.78 -5.84
CA LEU A 616 10.72 13.15 -6.87
C LEU A 616 11.16 11.75 -6.43
N SER A 617 10.96 10.76 -7.31
CA SER A 617 11.33 9.35 -7.09
C SER A 617 11.39 8.59 -8.42
N THR A 618 11.94 7.38 -8.37
CA THR A 618 11.85 6.42 -9.48
C THR A 618 10.55 5.61 -9.44
N PHE A 619 9.92 5.39 -10.59
CA PHE A 619 8.74 4.54 -10.80
C PHE A 619 8.94 3.64 -12.03
N SER A 620 8.43 2.41 -11.99
CA SER A 620 8.54 1.45 -13.10
C SER A 620 7.16 1.19 -13.70
N PHE A 621 6.97 1.59 -14.96
CA PHE A 621 5.68 1.48 -15.68
C PHE A 621 5.64 0.37 -16.73
N ALA A 622 6.77 -0.28 -17.02
CA ALA A 622 6.85 -1.32 -18.04
C ALA A 622 5.77 -2.39 -17.85
N LYS A 623 5.48 -2.77 -16.60
CA LYS A 623 4.47 -3.77 -16.27
C LYS A 623 3.02 -3.33 -16.54
N PHE A 624 2.72 -2.03 -16.45
CA PHE A 624 1.37 -1.53 -16.72
C PHE A 624 1.04 -1.58 -18.22
N LEU A 625 1.98 -1.20 -19.09
CA LEU A 625 1.78 -1.31 -20.55
C LEU A 625 1.59 -2.77 -20.96
N MET A 626 2.42 -3.68 -20.42
CA MET A 626 2.24 -5.12 -20.63
C MET A 626 0.88 -5.63 -20.15
N TRP A 627 0.38 -5.10 -19.04
CA TRP A 627 -0.95 -5.43 -18.54
C TRP A 627 -2.05 -4.92 -19.47
N LYS A 628 -1.94 -3.67 -19.95
CA LYS A 628 -2.90 -3.07 -20.88
C LYS A 628 -2.97 -3.86 -22.17
N ASP A 629 -1.82 -4.20 -22.75
CA ASP A 629 -1.75 -5.06 -23.94
C ASP A 629 -2.38 -6.44 -23.68
N LEU A 630 -2.14 -7.02 -22.50
CA LEU A 630 -2.76 -8.29 -22.13
C LEU A 630 -4.29 -8.16 -22.06
N VAL A 631 -4.83 -7.09 -21.48
CA VAL A 631 -6.27 -6.85 -21.35
C VAL A 631 -6.92 -6.55 -22.70
N GLU A 632 -6.40 -5.58 -23.45
CA GLU A 632 -7.03 -5.06 -24.67
C GLU A 632 -6.81 -5.95 -25.88
N ARG A 633 -5.71 -6.72 -25.90
CA ARG A 633 -5.29 -7.52 -27.06
C ARG A 633 -5.28 -9.02 -26.78
N THR A 634 -5.98 -9.49 -25.75
CA THR A 634 -6.05 -10.93 -25.41
C THR A 634 -6.38 -11.79 -26.64
N ASP A 635 -7.39 -11.41 -27.42
CA ASP A 635 -7.83 -12.21 -28.57
C ASP A 635 -6.76 -12.28 -29.67
N ALA A 636 -6.11 -11.15 -29.98
CA ALA A 636 -5.01 -11.09 -30.93
C ALA A 636 -3.79 -11.90 -30.43
N LEU A 637 -3.47 -11.80 -29.14
CA LEU A 637 -2.40 -12.60 -28.52
C LEU A 637 -2.69 -14.10 -28.61
N ARG A 638 -3.97 -14.49 -28.48
CA ARG A 638 -4.45 -15.88 -28.57
C ARG A 638 -4.39 -16.46 -29.98
N GLU A 639 -4.18 -15.65 -31.02
CA GLU A 639 -3.89 -16.15 -32.37
C GLU A 639 -2.55 -16.90 -32.43
N ASN A 640 -1.60 -16.52 -31.57
CA ASN A 640 -0.32 -17.21 -31.47
C ASN A 640 -0.47 -18.58 -30.78
N ARG A 641 0.01 -19.65 -31.42
CA ARG A 641 -0.11 -21.03 -30.92
C ARG A 641 0.46 -21.24 -29.51
N VAL A 642 1.59 -20.61 -29.19
CA VAL A 642 2.26 -20.73 -27.89
C VAL A 642 1.44 -20.02 -26.83
N VAL A 643 1.01 -18.79 -27.12
CA VAL A 643 0.19 -17.99 -26.20
C VAL A 643 -1.17 -18.65 -25.95
N ARG A 644 -1.82 -19.13 -27.01
CA ARG A 644 -3.07 -19.91 -26.91
C ARG A 644 -2.92 -21.12 -26.01
N HIS A 645 -1.84 -21.88 -26.16
CA HIS A 645 -1.57 -23.04 -25.32
C HIS A 645 -1.39 -22.65 -23.84
N LEU A 646 -0.62 -21.59 -23.56
CA LEU A 646 -0.43 -21.08 -22.20
C LEU A 646 -1.75 -20.62 -21.56
N ILE A 647 -2.68 -20.06 -22.36
CA ILE A 647 -3.99 -19.58 -21.89
C ILE A 647 -4.96 -20.74 -21.71
N ASP A 648 -5.09 -21.62 -22.70
CA ASP A 648 -6.20 -22.56 -22.79
C ASP A 648 -5.87 -23.94 -22.24
N THR A 649 -4.68 -24.45 -22.55
CA THR A 649 -4.31 -25.86 -22.31
C THR A 649 -2.94 -26.04 -21.65
N PRO A 650 -2.57 -25.27 -20.60
CA PRO A 650 -1.21 -25.31 -20.04
C PRO A 650 -0.85 -26.62 -19.31
N GLU A 651 -1.84 -27.45 -19.00
CA GLU A 651 -1.63 -28.76 -18.35
C GLU A 651 -1.39 -29.89 -19.36
N ILE A 652 -1.64 -29.62 -20.64
CA ILE A 652 -1.36 -30.54 -21.74
C ILE A 652 0.07 -30.26 -22.21
N ALA A 653 0.79 -31.28 -22.69
CA ALA A 653 2.09 -31.04 -23.32
C ALA A 653 1.91 -30.18 -24.58
N PHE A 654 2.79 -29.20 -24.79
CA PHE A 654 2.77 -28.37 -25.99
C PHE A 654 3.13 -29.21 -27.22
N GLU A 655 2.13 -29.56 -28.02
CA GLU A 655 2.34 -30.21 -29.31
C GLU A 655 2.87 -29.17 -30.32
N GLY A 656 4.19 -29.10 -30.43
CA GLY A 656 4.87 -28.31 -31.45
C GLY A 656 4.57 -28.80 -32.86
N ASN A 657 5.00 -28.04 -33.87
CA ASN A 657 4.67 -28.23 -35.29
C ASN A 657 5.34 -29.46 -35.98
N GLY A 658 5.52 -30.57 -35.27
CA GLY A 658 6.05 -31.84 -35.80
C GLY A 658 7.56 -32.06 -35.59
N ALA A 659 7.89 -33.36 -35.49
CA ALA A 659 9.20 -34.02 -35.31
C ALA A 659 10.06 -33.55 -34.11
N SER A 660 10.70 -34.50 -33.42
CA SER A 660 11.76 -34.20 -32.46
C SER A 660 12.87 -33.39 -33.10
N PHE A 661 13.67 -32.69 -32.29
CA PHE A 661 14.95 -32.17 -32.73
C PHE A 661 15.70 -33.26 -33.50
N ARG A 662 16.32 -32.89 -34.62
CA ARG A 662 17.22 -33.83 -35.28
C ARG A 662 18.39 -34.09 -34.35
N ASP A 663 18.87 -35.32 -34.36
CA ASP A 663 20.07 -35.66 -33.61
C ASP A 663 21.23 -34.79 -34.10
N GLU A 664 21.93 -34.14 -33.17
CA GLU A 664 23.03 -33.25 -33.46
C GLU A 664 24.17 -33.95 -34.22
N ARG A 665 24.24 -35.28 -34.13
CA ARG A 665 25.21 -36.13 -34.84
C ARG A 665 24.85 -36.38 -36.30
N GLU A 666 23.61 -36.08 -36.69
CA GLU A 666 23.10 -36.35 -38.04
C GLU A 666 22.91 -35.08 -38.88
N LEU A 667 23.25 -33.90 -38.35
CA LEU A 667 23.06 -32.63 -39.05
C LEU A 667 23.73 -32.63 -40.43
N ASP A 668 24.96 -33.10 -40.51
CA ASP A 668 25.73 -33.11 -41.77
C ASP A 668 25.14 -34.03 -42.85
N ARG A 669 24.32 -35.01 -42.46
CA ARG A 669 23.62 -35.91 -43.39
C ARG A 669 22.35 -35.29 -43.95
N HIS A 670 21.79 -34.32 -43.25
CA HIS A 670 20.48 -33.74 -43.57
C HIS A 670 20.55 -32.34 -44.17
N TYR A 671 21.63 -31.60 -43.91
CA TYR A 671 21.80 -30.23 -44.36
C TYR A 671 23.10 -30.09 -45.14
N ALA A 672 23.04 -29.40 -46.28
CA ALA A 672 24.23 -29.00 -47.02
C ALA A 672 24.91 -27.81 -46.32
N PRO A 673 26.22 -27.57 -46.53
CA PRO A 673 26.89 -26.39 -45.98
C PRO A 673 26.20 -25.06 -46.33
N SER A 674 25.57 -24.98 -47.51
CA SER A 674 24.80 -23.81 -47.95
C SER A 674 23.55 -23.53 -47.11
N ASP A 675 23.02 -24.56 -46.43
CA ASP A 675 21.85 -24.44 -45.56
C ASP A 675 22.21 -23.97 -44.14
N MET A 676 23.52 -23.87 -43.84
CA MET A 676 24.06 -23.53 -42.53
C MET A 676 24.75 -22.16 -42.57
N VAL A 677 23.97 -21.07 -42.48
CA VAL A 677 24.53 -19.71 -42.47
C VAL A 677 24.84 -19.30 -41.03
N LEU A 678 26.06 -19.60 -40.60
CA LEU A 678 26.58 -19.31 -39.25
C LEU A 678 27.68 -18.25 -39.33
N LEU A 679 27.48 -17.08 -38.73
CA LEU A 679 28.43 -15.97 -38.74
C LEU A 679 29.63 -16.20 -37.81
N LEU A 680 29.39 -16.91 -36.73
CA LEU A 680 30.31 -17.16 -35.64
C LEU A 680 30.51 -18.68 -35.49
N PRO A 681 31.60 -19.13 -34.86
CA PRO A 681 31.79 -20.55 -34.56
C PRO A 681 30.58 -21.14 -33.83
N ALA A 682 30.25 -22.40 -34.08
CA ALA A 682 29.17 -23.08 -33.38
C ALA A 682 29.55 -24.53 -33.14
N ASP A 683 29.14 -25.07 -31.99
CA ASP A 683 29.14 -26.52 -31.78
C ASP A 683 27.90 -27.17 -32.41
N SER A 684 27.82 -28.50 -32.35
CA SER A 684 26.72 -29.29 -32.91
C SER A 684 25.36 -28.90 -32.34
N SER A 685 25.30 -28.65 -31.02
CA SER A 685 24.07 -28.28 -30.32
C SER A 685 23.57 -26.88 -30.71
N GLN A 686 24.49 -25.92 -30.84
CA GLN A 686 24.20 -24.55 -31.28
C GLN A 686 23.77 -24.51 -32.76
N THR A 687 24.35 -25.37 -33.59
CA THR A 687 24.00 -25.54 -35.01
C THR A 687 22.60 -26.14 -35.15
N ALA A 688 22.31 -27.22 -34.41
CA ALA A 688 20.97 -27.83 -34.36
C ALA A 688 19.89 -26.81 -33.97
N ALA A 689 20.16 -25.97 -32.96
CA ALA A 689 19.26 -24.92 -32.53
C ALA A 689 19.04 -23.86 -33.63
N SER A 690 20.08 -23.43 -34.33
CA SER A 690 19.99 -22.43 -35.40
C SER A 690 19.18 -22.94 -36.60
N LEU A 691 19.33 -24.23 -36.93
CA LEU A 691 18.56 -24.89 -37.99
C LEU A 691 17.10 -25.09 -37.58
N ALA A 692 16.85 -25.52 -36.35
CA ALA A 692 15.49 -25.67 -35.80
C ALA A 692 14.69 -24.36 -35.84
N ALA A 693 15.33 -23.22 -35.53
CA ALA A 693 14.70 -21.89 -35.64
C ALA A 693 14.39 -21.52 -37.10
N ALA A 694 15.33 -21.77 -38.02
CA ALA A 694 15.12 -21.58 -39.45
C ALA A 694 14.00 -22.46 -40.02
N GLU A 695 13.74 -23.64 -39.44
CA GLU A 695 12.58 -24.50 -39.76
C GLU A 695 11.27 -24.01 -39.12
N GLY A 696 11.30 -23.06 -38.18
CA GLY A 696 10.12 -22.48 -37.54
C GLY A 696 9.59 -23.29 -36.35
N ARG A 697 10.48 -24.05 -35.71
CA ARG A 697 10.19 -24.78 -34.48
C ARG A 697 10.17 -23.84 -33.27
N ASP A 698 9.33 -24.15 -32.29
CA ASP A 698 9.34 -23.48 -30.99
C ASP A 698 10.12 -24.33 -29.99
N PHE A 699 11.03 -23.71 -29.23
CA PHE A 699 11.85 -24.43 -28.26
C PHE A 699 12.47 -23.48 -27.25
N VAL A 700 12.96 -24.06 -26.16
CA VAL A 700 13.69 -23.36 -25.09
C VAL A 700 15.14 -23.79 -25.13
N ILE A 701 16.06 -22.83 -25.20
CA ILE A 701 17.51 -23.08 -25.05
C ILE A 701 17.93 -22.70 -23.63
N ILE A 702 18.65 -23.61 -22.97
CA ILE A 702 19.28 -23.36 -21.67
C ILE A 702 20.79 -23.43 -21.85
N GLY A 703 21.51 -22.35 -21.49
CA GLY A 703 22.96 -22.27 -21.61
C GLY A 703 23.61 -21.73 -20.33
N PRO A 704 24.48 -22.50 -19.65
CA PRO A 704 25.29 -22.01 -18.53
C PRO A 704 26.11 -20.73 -18.86
N PRO A 705 26.59 -19.96 -17.86
CA PRO A 705 27.52 -18.86 -18.11
C PRO A 705 28.75 -19.33 -18.91
N GLY A 706 29.16 -18.54 -19.91
CA GLY A 706 30.30 -18.87 -20.77
C GLY A 706 30.01 -19.76 -21.98
N THR A 707 28.81 -20.34 -22.14
CA THR A 707 28.49 -21.26 -23.26
C THR A 707 28.09 -20.57 -24.57
N GLY A 708 28.56 -19.35 -24.83
CA GLY A 708 28.36 -18.69 -26.12
C GLY A 708 26.93 -18.25 -26.47
N LYS A 709 26.03 -18.04 -25.49
CA LYS A 709 24.61 -17.67 -25.74
C LYS A 709 24.39 -16.58 -26.80
N SER A 710 25.02 -15.41 -26.65
CA SER A 710 24.87 -14.31 -27.62
C SER A 710 25.39 -14.67 -29.01
N GLN A 711 26.37 -15.56 -29.09
CA GLN A 711 26.91 -16.08 -30.34
C GLN A 711 25.94 -17.07 -31.00
N THR A 712 25.32 -17.95 -30.22
CA THR A 712 24.22 -18.82 -30.70
C THR A 712 23.05 -18.00 -31.24
N ILE A 713 22.65 -16.92 -30.53
CA ILE A 713 21.56 -16.03 -30.95
C ILE A 713 21.90 -15.34 -32.28
N ALA A 714 23.11 -14.78 -32.41
CA ALA A 714 23.54 -14.11 -33.65
C ALA A 714 23.54 -15.09 -34.85
N ASN A 715 24.02 -16.31 -34.65
CA ASN A 715 23.97 -17.37 -35.67
C ASN A 715 22.54 -17.75 -36.04
N MET A 716 21.66 -17.89 -35.05
CA MET A 716 20.25 -18.19 -35.27
C MET A 716 19.56 -17.08 -36.08
N ILE A 717 19.81 -15.80 -35.75
CA ILE A 717 19.28 -14.66 -36.50
C ILE A 717 19.78 -14.70 -37.95
N ALA A 718 21.08 -14.89 -38.16
CA ALA A 718 21.66 -14.95 -39.50
C ALA A 718 21.08 -16.09 -40.34
N ASN A 719 20.90 -17.27 -39.75
CA ASN A 719 20.34 -18.43 -40.43
C ASN A 719 18.84 -18.28 -40.73
N CYS A 720 18.08 -17.60 -39.86
CA CYS A 720 16.69 -17.26 -40.15
C CYS A 720 16.59 -16.24 -41.30
N LEU A 721 17.47 -15.23 -41.31
CA LEU A 721 17.52 -14.23 -42.38
C LEU A 721 17.89 -14.86 -43.73
N SER A 722 18.82 -15.82 -43.77
CA SER A 722 19.24 -16.49 -45.01
C SER A 722 18.11 -17.27 -45.69
N VAL A 723 17.15 -17.78 -44.92
CA VAL A 723 15.95 -18.45 -45.44
C VAL A 723 14.75 -17.51 -45.61
N GLY A 724 14.98 -16.19 -45.56
CA GLY A 724 13.97 -15.16 -45.84
C GLY A 724 13.00 -14.85 -44.71
N LYS A 725 13.29 -15.26 -43.47
CA LYS A 725 12.43 -14.94 -42.31
C LYS A 725 12.76 -13.57 -41.72
N THR A 726 11.74 -12.91 -41.21
CA THR A 726 11.89 -11.74 -40.34
C THR A 726 12.07 -12.18 -38.89
N VAL A 727 12.98 -11.54 -38.15
CA VAL A 727 13.26 -11.89 -36.75
C VAL A 727 13.03 -10.67 -35.85
N LEU A 728 12.18 -10.83 -34.85
CA LEU A 728 12.07 -9.90 -33.73
C LEU A 728 12.85 -10.48 -32.55
N PHE A 729 13.96 -9.85 -32.20
CA PHE A 729 14.76 -10.22 -31.03
C PHE A 729 14.39 -9.33 -29.85
N VAL A 730 13.89 -9.95 -28.77
CA VAL A 730 13.48 -9.26 -27.54
C VAL A 730 14.32 -9.78 -26.38
N ALA A 731 14.82 -8.87 -25.55
CA ALA A 731 15.54 -9.20 -24.33
C ALA A 731 15.15 -8.23 -23.21
N GLU A 732 15.24 -8.68 -21.96
CA GLU A 732 14.96 -7.84 -20.79
C GLU A 732 16.00 -6.73 -20.58
N LYS A 733 17.25 -6.98 -20.99
CA LYS A 733 18.38 -6.06 -20.79
C LYS A 733 18.90 -5.54 -22.13
N THR A 734 19.04 -4.22 -22.25
CA THR A 734 19.63 -3.54 -23.43
C THR A 734 21.03 -4.06 -23.75
N ALA A 735 21.86 -4.31 -22.74
CA ALA A 735 23.20 -4.88 -22.93
C ALA A 735 23.21 -6.21 -23.70
N ALA A 736 22.16 -7.04 -23.58
CA ALA A 736 22.06 -8.27 -24.36
C ALA A 736 21.73 -7.99 -25.84
N LEU A 737 20.88 -6.99 -26.10
CA LEU A 737 20.58 -6.48 -27.44
C LEU A 737 21.85 -5.90 -28.07
N ASP A 738 22.56 -5.03 -27.36
CA ASP A 738 23.78 -4.36 -27.83
C ASP A 738 24.88 -5.36 -28.21
N VAL A 739 25.09 -6.39 -27.38
CA VAL A 739 26.11 -7.42 -27.66
C VAL A 739 25.78 -8.20 -28.93
N VAL A 740 24.51 -8.55 -29.15
CA VAL A 740 24.08 -9.28 -30.36
C VAL A 740 24.12 -8.36 -31.57
N TYR A 741 23.60 -7.14 -31.46
CA TYR A 741 23.65 -6.12 -32.52
C TYR A 741 25.08 -5.82 -32.95
N ARG A 742 26.01 -5.64 -31.99
CA ARG A 742 27.42 -5.41 -32.29
C ARG A 742 28.03 -6.56 -33.09
N ARG A 743 27.73 -7.81 -32.72
CA ARG A 743 28.20 -9.00 -33.46
C ARG A 743 27.64 -9.06 -34.87
N LEU A 744 26.34 -8.82 -35.04
CA LEU A 744 25.70 -8.78 -36.35
C LEU A 744 26.32 -7.68 -37.23
N ARG A 745 26.54 -6.49 -36.66
CA ARG A 745 27.17 -5.35 -37.34
C ARG A 745 28.63 -5.63 -37.72
N GLU A 746 29.42 -6.21 -36.81
CA GLU A 746 30.81 -6.61 -37.06
C GLU A 746 30.92 -7.61 -38.23
N HIS A 747 29.86 -8.38 -38.50
CA HIS A 747 29.79 -9.36 -39.60
C HIS A 747 28.89 -8.89 -40.76
N GLY A 748 28.66 -7.58 -40.89
CA GLY A 748 28.02 -6.98 -42.06
C GLY A 748 26.49 -6.98 -42.08
N LEU A 749 25.81 -7.53 -41.06
CA LEU A 749 24.34 -7.54 -40.98
C LEU A 749 23.74 -6.30 -40.29
N GLY A 750 24.55 -5.30 -39.95
CA GLY A 750 24.08 -4.10 -39.25
C GLY A 750 23.04 -3.30 -40.03
N ALA A 751 23.17 -3.23 -41.36
CA ALA A 751 22.19 -2.54 -42.23
C ALA A 751 20.83 -3.25 -42.28
N HIS A 752 20.76 -4.54 -41.89
CA HIS A 752 19.53 -5.32 -41.82
C HIS A 752 18.92 -5.36 -40.41
N CYS A 753 19.51 -4.62 -39.46
CA CYS A 753 19.04 -4.54 -38.09
C CYS A 753 18.36 -3.19 -37.87
N LEU A 754 17.14 -3.22 -37.33
CA LEU A 754 16.41 -2.04 -36.91
C LEU A 754 16.33 -2.05 -35.39
N GLU A 755 16.94 -1.06 -34.75
CA GLU A 755 16.91 -0.91 -33.30
C GLU A 755 15.67 -0.11 -32.91
N LEU A 756 14.80 -0.70 -32.09
CA LEU A 756 13.59 -0.07 -31.59
C LEU A 756 13.78 0.26 -30.10
N HIS A 757 14.48 1.35 -29.80
CA HIS A 757 14.59 1.91 -28.45
C HIS A 757 13.50 2.99 -28.23
N SER A 758 13.07 3.23 -26.99
CA SER A 758 12.03 4.24 -26.71
C SER A 758 12.61 5.66 -26.61
N SER A 759 12.20 6.55 -27.52
CA SER A 759 11.85 7.98 -27.33
C SER A 759 11.91 8.74 -28.66
N LYS A 760 11.16 9.85 -28.79
CA LYS A 760 10.97 10.65 -30.01
C LYS A 760 12.29 11.19 -30.63
N ALA A 761 13.40 11.21 -29.87
CA ALA A 761 14.76 11.48 -30.35
C ALA A 761 15.22 10.55 -31.49
N ASP A 762 14.61 9.36 -31.62
CA ASP A 762 15.02 8.35 -32.59
C ASP A 762 14.35 8.46 -33.96
N ARG A 763 13.37 9.35 -34.19
CA ARG A 763 12.66 9.36 -35.50
C ARG A 763 13.62 9.63 -36.67
N ARG A 764 14.58 10.53 -36.48
CA ARG A 764 15.61 10.84 -37.49
C ARG A 764 16.61 9.71 -37.66
N ASN A 765 17.02 9.07 -36.57
CA ASN A 765 17.95 7.95 -36.58
C ASN A 765 17.30 6.69 -37.19
N PHE A 766 16.06 6.38 -36.81
CA PHE A 766 15.18 5.39 -37.43
C PHE A 766 15.05 5.61 -38.94
N LEU A 767 14.73 6.84 -39.39
CA LEU A 767 14.65 7.16 -40.81
C LEU A 767 16.01 7.01 -41.52
N THR A 768 17.10 7.29 -40.81
CA THR A 768 18.47 7.11 -41.32
C THR A 768 18.81 5.62 -41.45
N GLN A 769 18.48 4.79 -40.47
CA GLN A 769 18.66 3.33 -40.52
C GLN A 769 17.82 2.71 -41.66
N LEU A 770 16.57 3.13 -41.81
CA LEU A 770 15.71 2.71 -42.93
C LEU A 770 16.32 3.08 -44.28
N ARG A 771 16.84 4.30 -44.41
CA ARG A 771 17.51 4.75 -45.63
C ARG A 771 18.74 3.92 -45.94
N ILE A 772 19.60 3.65 -44.95
CA ILE A 772 20.80 2.81 -45.10
C ILE A 772 20.39 1.40 -45.55
N SER A 773 19.39 0.80 -44.91
CA SER A 773 18.86 -0.53 -45.28
C SER A 773 18.28 -0.55 -46.69
N TRP A 774 17.67 0.54 -47.15
CA TRP A 774 17.09 0.65 -48.48
C TRP A 774 18.14 0.84 -49.56
N GLU A 775 19.20 1.61 -49.27
CA GLU A 775 20.31 1.88 -50.18
C GLU A 775 21.35 0.74 -50.22
N SER A 776 21.37 -0.14 -49.21
CA SER A 776 22.26 -1.30 -49.15
C SER A 776 21.80 -2.43 -50.08
N GLY A 777 21.99 -2.25 -51.38
CA GLY A 777 21.89 -3.31 -52.39
C GLY A 777 23.25 -3.96 -52.63
N VAL A 778 23.51 -5.13 -52.06
CA VAL A 778 24.75 -5.88 -52.33
C VAL A 778 24.55 -6.74 -53.58
N ARG A 779 25.40 -6.55 -54.60
CA ARG A 779 25.57 -7.53 -55.68
C ARG A 779 26.42 -8.68 -55.15
N VAL A 780 25.80 -9.84 -54.98
CA VAL A 780 26.51 -11.07 -54.61
C VAL A 780 26.94 -11.81 -55.88
N ASP A 781 28.20 -12.23 -55.95
CA ASP A 781 28.67 -13.18 -56.97
C ASP A 781 28.20 -14.59 -56.60
N ALA A 782 27.11 -15.04 -57.23
CA ALA A 782 26.53 -16.35 -56.98
C ALA A 782 27.51 -17.51 -57.29
N ALA A 783 28.47 -17.31 -58.20
CA ALA A 783 29.41 -18.36 -58.58
C ALA A 783 30.43 -18.64 -57.47
N GLU A 784 30.93 -17.59 -56.81
CA GLU A 784 31.87 -17.71 -55.69
C GLU A 784 31.21 -18.42 -54.49
N TRP A 785 29.96 -18.07 -54.17
CA TRP A 785 29.20 -18.72 -53.09
C TRP A 785 29.04 -20.23 -53.30
N ILE A 786 28.71 -20.66 -54.53
CA ILE A 786 28.57 -22.08 -54.87
C ILE A 786 29.91 -22.80 -54.72
N ALA A 787 31.00 -22.22 -55.24
CA ALA A 787 32.32 -22.82 -55.20
C ALA A 787 32.84 -23.05 -53.76
N ILE A 788 32.62 -22.07 -52.87
CA ILE A 788 33.03 -22.18 -51.45
C ILE A 788 32.24 -23.28 -50.75
N ASN A 789 30.91 -23.33 -50.92
CA ASN A 789 30.07 -24.32 -50.25
C ASN A 789 30.36 -25.75 -50.73
N GLU A 790 30.64 -25.96 -52.01
CA GLU A 790 31.06 -27.26 -52.54
C GLU A 790 32.40 -27.71 -51.93
N ARG A 791 33.37 -26.82 -51.83
CA ARG A 791 34.65 -27.13 -51.19
C ARG A 791 34.47 -27.49 -49.71
N LEU A 792 33.59 -26.78 -48.99
CA LEU A 792 33.26 -27.10 -47.60
C LEU A 792 32.60 -28.46 -47.47
N ARG A 793 31.67 -28.81 -48.37
CA ARG A 793 30.99 -30.11 -48.40
C ARG A 793 31.97 -31.25 -48.53
N VAL A 794 32.87 -31.19 -49.52
CA VAL A 794 33.89 -32.23 -49.73
C VAL A 794 34.75 -32.44 -48.49
N ARG A 795 35.26 -31.36 -47.87
CA ARG A 795 36.10 -31.46 -46.67
C ARG A 795 35.36 -32.01 -45.47
N ARG A 796 34.10 -31.61 -45.28
CA ARG A 796 33.24 -32.12 -44.22
C ARG A 796 33.01 -33.62 -44.37
N ASP A 797 32.69 -34.05 -45.58
CA ASP A 797 32.40 -35.46 -45.88
C ASP A 797 33.66 -36.34 -45.69
N GLU A 798 34.85 -35.84 -46.05
CA GLU A 798 36.15 -36.48 -45.76
C GLU A 798 36.36 -36.69 -44.24
N LEU A 799 36.10 -35.66 -43.43
CA LEU A 799 36.26 -35.72 -41.97
C LEU A 799 35.23 -36.68 -41.33
N ASN A 800 33.98 -36.63 -41.78
CA ASN A 800 32.93 -37.52 -41.29
C ASN A 800 33.24 -38.98 -41.63
N ALA A 801 33.73 -39.27 -42.84
CA ALA A 801 34.16 -40.61 -43.22
C ALA A 801 35.29 -41.15 -42.32
N TYR A 802 36.24 -40.29 -41.92
CA TYR A 802 37.29 -40.66 -40.96
C TYR A 802 36.73 -41.00 -39.57
N VAL A 803 35.84 -40.15 -39.04
CA VAL A 803 35.21 -40.37 -37.73
C VAL A 803 34.37 -41.66 -37.73
N GLU A 804 33.59 -41.89 -38.79
CA GLU A 804 32.79 -43.11 -38.98
C GLU A 804 33.69 -44.36 -39.05
N ALA A 805 34.83 -44.28 -39.73
CA ALA A 805 35.78 -45.39 -39.80
C ALA A 805 36.37 -45.73 -38.42
N LEU A 806 36.68 -44.73 -37.59
CA LEU A 806 37.27 -44.91 -36.26
C LEU A 806 36.29 -45.48 -35.22
N HIS A 807 34.99 -45.19 -35.38
CA HIS A 807 33.93 -45.62 -34.45
C HIS A 807 33.08 -46.78 -34.99
N ARG A 808 33.43 -47.34 -36.16
CA ARG A 808 32.74 -48.50 -36.70
C ARG A 808 32.89 -49.70 -35.76
N HIS A 809 31.76 -50.28 -35.35
CA HIS A 809 31.76 -51.53 -34.61
C HIS A 809 32.14 -52.69 -35.53
N HIS A 810 33.04 -53.54 -35.05
CA HIS A 810 33.43 -54.78 -35.71
C HIS A 810 32.74 -55.99 -35.04
N VAL A 811 32.87 -57.18 -35.63
CA VAL A 811 32.20 -58.41 -35.20
C VAL A 811 32.52 -58.77 -33.74
N ASN A 812 33.72 -58.43 -33.27
CA ASN A 812 34.15 -58.62 -31.88
C ASN A 812 33.58 -57.61 -30.86
N GLY A 813 32.68 -56.72 -31.30
CA GLY A 813 32.05 -55.67 -30.50
C GLY A 813 32.92 -54.41 -30.31
N LEU A 814 34.21 -54.45 -30.68
CA LEU A 814 35.13 -53.33 -30.49
C LEU A 814 35.07 -52.34 -31.67
N THR A 815 35.32 -51.08 -31.37
CA THR A 815 35.65 -50.04 -32.36
C THR A 815 37.15 -49.83 -32.42
N PRO A 816 37.73 -49.38 -33.55
CA PRO A 816 39.15 -49.01 -33.61
C PRO A 816 39.55 -48.00 -32.52
N TYR A 817 38.68 -47.04 -32.20
CA TYR A 817 38.87 -46.09 -31.09
C TYR A 817 39.04 -46.81 -29.74
N LEU A 818 38.10 -47.70 -29.40
CA LEU A 818 38.11 -48.42 -28.12
C LEU A 818 39.31 -49.37 -28.03
N ALA A 819 39.59 -50.11 -29.11
CA ALA A 819 40.74 -51.01 -29.19
C ALA A 819 42.07 -50.27 -28.98
N LEU A 820 42.23 -49.10 -29.62
CA LEU A 820 43.40 -48.24 -29.41
C LEU A 820 43.49 -47.76 -27.96
N GLY A 821 42.37 -47.35 -27.36
CA GLY A 821 42.30 -46.94 -25.95
C GLY A 821 42.71 -48.05 -24.99
N ILE A 822 42.22 -49.27 -25.18
CA ILE A 822 42.60 -50.45 -24.38
C ILE A 822 44.08 -50.76 -24.53
N ALA A 823 44.60 -50.76 -25.76
CA ALA A 823 46.01 -51.03 -26.04
C ALA A 823 46.92 -49.98 -25.40
N LEU A 824 46.54 -48.69 -25.43
CA LEU A 824 47.29 -47.60 -24.79
C LEU A 824 47.24 -47.69 -23.26
N LYS A 825 46.05 -47.93 -22.67
CA LYS A 825 45.86 -48.06 -21.21
C LYS A 825 46.75 -49.16 -20.62
N ASN A 826 46.84 -50.29 -21.30
CA ASN A 826 47.56 -51.47 -20.83
C ASN A 826 48.98 -51.60 -21.41
N LYS A 827 49.49 -50.58 -22.11
CA LYS A 827 50.80 -50.61 -22.80
C LYS A 827 51.98 -51.02 -21.90
N ARG A 828 51.90 -50.71 -20.60
CA ARG A 828 52.95 -51.00 -19.61
C ARG A 828 52.72 -52.31 -18.84
N GLN A 829 51.58 -52.97 -19.03
CA GLN A 829 51.31 -54.27 -18.41
C GLN A 829 51.88 -55.37 -19.29
N HIS A 830 52.65 -56.27 -18.68
CA HIS A 830 53.19 -57.41 -19.40
C HIS A 830 52.15 -58.52 -19.46
N ALA A 831 51.73 -58.91 -20.66
CA ALA A 831 50.80 -60.00 -20.91
C ALA A 831 51.36 -60.93 -21.99
N PRO A 832 51.04 -62.23 -21.98
CA PRO A 832 51.37 -63.14 -23.07
C PRO A 832 50.83 -62.59 -24.40
N ARG A 833 51.64 -62.68 -25.46
CA ARG A 833 51.21 -62.21 -26.79
C ARG A 833 50.22 -63.21 -27.37
N LEU A 834 48.93 -62.87 -27.29
CA LEU A 834 47.87 -63.57 -27.99
C LEU A 834 47.66 -62.93 -29.38
N SER A 835 47.50 -63.75 -30.40
CA SER A 835 47.26 -63.29 -31.77
C SER A 835 46.20 -64.13 -32.47
N TRP A 836 45.37 -63.49 -33.27
CA TRP A 836 44.35 -64.12 -34.08
C TRP A 836 44.59 -63.86 -35.57
N PRO A 837 44.18 -64.76 -36.49
CA PRO A 837 44.38 -64.59 -37.95
C PRO A 837 43.65 -63.38 -38.54
N SER A 838 42.51 -63.00 -37.97
CA SER A 838 41.72 -61.84 -38.36
C SER A 838 41.11 -61.16 -37.14
N ARG A 839 40.74 -59.89 -37.28
CA ARG A 839 39.94 -59.16 -36.27
C ARG A 839 38.55 -59.75 -36.06
N ASP A 840 38.05 -60.50 -37.04
CA ASP A 840 36.74 -61.15 -37.02
C ASP A 840 36.81 -62.61 -36.54
N SER A 841 37.95 -63.03 -35.98
CA SER A 841 38.16 -64.40 -35.48
C SER A 841 37.40 -64.74 -34.19
N HIS A 842 36.83 -63.75 -33.52
CA HIS A 842 35.97 -63.92 -32.37
C HIS A 842 34.86 -62.87 -32.44
N ASP A 843 33.63 -63.26 -32.09
CA ASP A 843 32.56 -62.31 -31.86
C ASP A 843 32.63 -61.71 -30.45
N GLU A 844 31.73 -60.78 -30.15
CA GLU A 844 31.69 -60.13 -28.84
C GLU A 844 31.48 -61.13 -27.68
N ALA A 845 30.64 -62.14 -27.87
CA ALA A 845 30.38 -63.16 -26.85
C ALA A 845 31.63 -64.01 -26.59
N ASN A 846 32.33 -64.43 -27.64
CA ASN A 846 33.58 -65.16 -27.51
C ASN A 846 34.68 -64.30 -26.87
N ARG A 847 34.79 -63.01 -27.22
CA ARG A 847 35.74 -62.09 -26.58
C ARG A 847 35.48 -61.98 -25.08
N LEU A 848 34.23 -61.78 -24.68
CA LEU A 848 33.85 -61.69 -23.26
C LEU A 848 34.11 -63.00 -22.52
N ALA A 849 33.86 -64.16 -23.15
CA ALA A 849 34.21 -65.45 -22.59
C ALA A 849 35.73 -65.60 -22.38
N LEU A 850 36.55 -65.16 -23.34
CA LEU A 850 38.01 -65.15 -23.21
C LEU A 850 38.48 -64.22 -22.08
N GLU A 851 37.85 -63.04 -21.93
CA GLU A 851 38.13 -62.12 -20.82
C GLU A 851 37.77 -62.74 -19.46
N HIS A 852 36.64 -63.44 -19.38
CA HIS A 852 36.23 -64.15 -18.18
C HIS A 852 37.21 -65.27 -17.81
N ILE A 853 37.60 -66.11 -18.78
CA ILE A 853 38.60 -67.16 -18.58
C ILE A 853 39.93 -66.55 -18.12
N ALA A 854 40.37 -65.44 -18.70
CA ALA A 854 41.60 -64.77 -18.30
C ALA A 854 41.52 -64.25 -16.85
N ALA A 855 40.36 -63.70 -16.45
CA ALA A 855 40.12 -63.25 -15.08
C ALA A 855 40.09 -64.41 -14.08
N GLU A 856 39.37 -65.49 -14.37
CA GLU A 856 39.32 -66.70 -13.54
C GLU A 856 40.71 -67.33 -13.41
N THR A 857 41.47 -67.41 -14.51
CA THR A 857 42.85 -67.92 -14.48
C THR A 857 43.75 -67.05 -13.60
N GLY A 858 43.58 -65.72 -13.65
CA GLY A 858 44.30 -64.79 -12.77
C GLY A 858 43.96 -64.99 -11.29
N LEU A 859 42.69 -65.17 -10.96
CA LEU A 859 42.24 -65.46 -9.59
C LEU A 859 42.74 -66.82 -9.09
N ALA A 860 42.63 -67.85 -9.94
CA ALA A 860 43.16 -69.17 -9.64
C ALA A 860 44.67 -69.09 -9.38
N PHE A 861 45.44 -68.41 -10.24
CA PHE A 861 46.87 -68.22 -10.03
C PHE A 861 47.20 -67.50 -8.72
N GLN A 862 46.45 -66.46 -8.34
CA GLN A 862 46.63 -65.77 -7.05
C GLN A 862 46.34 -66.64 -5.84
N SER A 863 45.41 -67.60 -5.97
CA SER A 863 45.04 -68.55 -4.90
C SER A 863 46.04 -69.69 -4.72
N VAL A 864 46.99 -69.87 -5.65
CA VAL A 864 48.06 -70.87 -5.51
C VAL A 864 49.14 -70.33 -4.56
N GLU A 865 49.11 -70.77 -3.30
CA GLU A 865 50.22 -70.58 -2.36
C GLU A 865 51.42 -71.44 -2.77
N MET A 866 52.46 -70.84 -3.36
CA MET A 866 53.76 -71.49 -3.46
C MET A 866 54.38 -71.64 -2.06
N ARG A 867 54.23 -72.82 -1.45
CA ARG A 867 54.88 -73.14 -0.17
C ARG A 867 56.40 -73.18 -0.34
N SER A 868 57.12 -72.41 0.48
CA SER A 868 58.58 -72.29 0.42
C SER A 868 59.34 -73.62 0.60
N VAL A 869 58.73 -74.64 1.23
CA VAL A 869 59.28 -75.99 1.39
C VAL A 869 59.44 -76.74 0.06
N LEU A 870 58.67 -76.36 -0.97
CA LEU A 870 58.73 -76.99 -2.28
C LEU A 870 59.72 -76.32 -3.23
N ARG A 871 60.46 -75.28 -2.80
CA ARG A 871 61.45 -74.59 -3.64
C ARG A 871 62.59 -75.47 -4.15
N LEU A 872 62.86 -76.60 -3.48
CA LEU A 872 63.92 -77.54 -3.84
C LEU A 872 63.39 -78.80 -4.54
N ILE A 873 62.07 -78.90 -4.73
CA ILE A 873 61.46 -80.01 -5.49
C ILE A 873 61.25 -79.53 -6.92
N ASP A 874 62.23 -79.79 -7.78
CA ASP A 874 62.24 -79.39 -9.20
C ASP A 874 61.85 -80.57 -10.12
N VAL A 875 60.84 -81.35 -9.70
CA VAL A 875 60.39 -82.52 -10.44
C VAL A 875 58.99 -82.26 -10.96
N THR A 876 58.86 -82.30 -12.29
CA THR A 876 57.65 -81.89 -13.01
C THR A 876 56.64 -83.01 -13.19
N GLU A 877 57.04 -84.28 -13.00
CA GLU A 877 56.15 -85.45 -13.11
C GLU A 877 56.46 -86.51 -12.05
N TRP A 878 55.41 -87.07 -11.44
CA TRP A 878 55.54 -88.15 -10.46
C TRP A 878 55.76 -89.49 -11.19
N THR A 879 56.89 -90.14 -10.93
CA THR A 879 57.18 -91.49 -11.45
C THR A 879 57.48 -92.44 -10.29
N SER A 880 57.19 -93.72 -10.49
CA SER A 880 57.47 -94.77 -9.50
C SER A 880 58.96 -94.78 -9.10
N GLY A 881 59.87 -94.60 -10.07
CA GLY A 881 61.31 -94.57 -9.79
C GLY A 881 61.76 -93.34 -8.98
N TRP A 882 61.16 -92.18 -9.18
CA TRP A 882 61.47 -91.00 -8.35
C TRP A 882 60.96 -91.18 -6.92
N GLN A 883 59.75 -91.72 -6.76
CA GLN A 883 59.18 -92.02 -5.46
C GLN A 883 60.05 -93.02 -4.67
N ASP A 884 60.51 -94.08 -5.33
CA ASP A 884 61.35 -95.09 -4.71
C ASP A 884 62.68 -94.50 -4.23
N ASN A 885 63.34 -93.67 -5.06
CA ASN A 885 64.59 -92.99 -4.70
C ASN A 885 64.41 -92.01 -3.51
N LEU A 886 63.29 -91.29 -3.45
CA LEU A 886 63.01 -90.37 -2.35
C LEU A 886 62.77 -91.13 -1.04
N LEU A 887 62.00 -92.21 -1.09
CA LEU A 887 61.73 -93.06 0.08
C LEU A 887 62.99 -93.79 0.56
N GLU A 888 63.86 -94.20 -0.36
CA GLU A 888 65.16 -94.80 -0.05
C GLU A 888 66.12 -93.79 0.59
N GLY A 889 66.18 -92.56 0.05
CA GLY A 889 66.93 -91.47 0.67
C GLY A 889 66.44 -91.13 2.08
N ALA A 890 65.12 -91.11 2.30
CA ALA A 890 64.53 -90.89 3.62
C ALA A 890 64.84 -92.02 4.61
N LYS A 891 64.82 -93.28 4.16
CA LYS A 891 65.22 -94.43 4.98
C LYS A 891 66.70 -94.39 5.35
N THR A 892 67.56 -94.04 4.40
CA THR A 892 69.01 -93.91 4.63
C THR A 892 69.30 -92.81 5.63
N LEU A 893 68.62 -91.66 5.52
CA LEU A 893 68.75 -90.57 6.49
C LEU A 893 68.26 -90.99 7.87
N LYS A 894 67.10 -91.67 7.97
CA LYS A 894 66.57 -92.19 9.23
C LYS A 894 67.55 -93.15 9.90
N ASN A 895 68.08 -94.12 9.14
CA ASN A 895 69.08 -95.07 9.67
C ASN A 895 70.36 -94.36 10.13
N ALA A 896 70.88 -93.41 9.35
CA ALA A 896 72.05 -92.62 9.74
C ALA A 896 71.78 -91.78 11.01
N SER A 897 70.55 -91.28 11.17
CA SER A 897 70.12 -90.53 12.35
C SER A 897 70.02 -91.40 13.59
N GLU A 898 69.48 -92.62 13.46
CA GLU A 898 69.39 -93.60 14.55
C GLU A 898 70.77 -94.13 14.96
N VAL A 899 71.68 -94.33 14.00
CA VAL A 899 73.10 -94.66 14.25
C VAL A 899 73.83 -93.52 14.96
N LEU A 900 73.58 -92.26 14.56
CA LEU A 900 74.15 -91.10 15.25
C LEU A 900 73.59 -90.96 16.67
N ALA A 901 72.30 -91.22 16.87
CA ALA A 901 71.64 -91.18 18.17
C ALA A 901 72.02 -92.33 19.12
N THR A 902 72.59 -93.42 18.61
CA THR A 902 73.17 -94.51 19.43
C THR A 902 74.69 -94.36 19.65
N ALA A 903 75.35 -93.49 18.89
CA ALA A 903 76.77 -93.13 19.07
C ALA A 903 76.98 -91.90 19.98
N LEU A 904 75.92 -91.13 20.25
CA LEU A 904 75.81 -90.07 21.25
C LEU A 904 75.21 -90.62 22.54
#